data_AF-A0AA38VJR6-F1
#
_entry.id   AF-A0AA38VJR6-F1
#
_cell.length_a   1.000
_cell.length_b   1.000
_cell.length_c   1.000
_cell.angle_alpha   90.00
_cell.angle_beta   90.00
_cell.angle_gamma   90.00
#
_symmetry.space_group_name_H-M   'P 1'
#
loop_
_entity.id
_entity.type
_entity.pdbx_description
1 polymer ?
#
loop_
_entity_poly.entity_id
_entity_poly.type
_entity_poly.pdbx_seq_one_letter_code
_entity_poly.pdbx_strand_id
1 'polypeptide(L)'
;MATLSLAEKLDKIRSPNLQNQKQTAVVLSAVEDTLKEQNTEATPTAYFAALLALLDQALSNTDQKKDLPTAVVYLLDLVTPYTPQAILRAKFTQILSLLAPVLSQPGADAPIIRPSIGCLESLLLAQDAAGWELSVAQISPRRAIAGLLVLALDPRPKVRKRAQEALRKVLKTPPPSPSLDHPAAGMCADTAMKSLHELAAKTIHAKKDKKGGSDGASDPELIHALQLVKSIASASGGWPSRKIEELCELLLGIARSGNEHMTMAVFDIFEMIFEGMADEVASAKLPRLLEIISELRPSANDTQLLPPWIAILSRGYDVFAQIEPEETFQRLPELFTLIAQFLESHSHNIRISASECLISFAANCIPSQVILEPSVYDEKVLEKLAKVLEGLLTVKYQAAWMETFNVLAAMFDSLRWRASPYLLNVTRAVGEMRGTDAFAGKKEADVVLGKAIRAMGPETVLELLPLNLAKPSKNEPGRAWLLPLLRDYTANTNLGHFKSELVPLSELMFQRVLDHGAAEKTMEIKIFETVVQQIWSILPGYCDLPLDLREAFDQGFAEMLANLLYQQVNLRLDICRALKQLVESNQAIASIEEEDDLVLQSRISKAEARSNLAYLGQLAGNFLAVLFNVYGQTLPQSRGPILQTINAYLSVTPGPELMETFDRVCKMLASALQDEEEARRSRKKTEQPASQMPSTSHTLMDLVITMSIYLPRESFGALFEIATLAMMKDEDPQLQKKAYKLIPRLTESAIGRAALEERNAEVQALLLSSAEKVSAPARRDRLAAIAALIPLVPNTSLHFVPSILSEVVISCKEHNERARSTAFDLLVLMGHKMMAAEGAKIDNTKVPHMPADAPPASATIEEYMTMVSAGLAGSTPHMISASITAITRILFEFREHLNPSTLSDLVQTMDLFLTSNNREIVKSCLGFVKVCVISLPTEMIQPRLATLLPNLMVWSHEHKGHFRAKVKHILERMLRRFGFDAVNKHCPEDDRKLILNIKKSKERAKKKKDAAKEGDGEDSEEERPGRKGRFESEYDQALYSSEESDASGSDDEESERPKKGARKGGNTYIMEDEDEPLDLLDSRALASISSTKPVKMKRPTRTKAKVDLDGKLIFKDGDDEAMDVDTPQNGEETGVGAYVAALKGKDVPKKGLRGKLKWSNKKSNDDFDDGDEGEDMDVDDAAAIKAKISGGRSRGGRGGFGDRGSRGGRGGRGGRGGRGGRGGIASGRRGLGEEKRRGPAGGGVGKPRGGRR
;
A
#
# COMPACT_ATOMS: atom_id res chain seq x y z
N MET A 1 -6.07 -14.29 -20.45
CA MET A 1 -7.08 -15.25 -19.99
C MET A 1 -7.09 -16.43 -20.95
N ALA A 2 -6.87 -17.65 -20.47
CA ALA A 2 -6.93 -18.85 -21.30
C ALA A 2 -8.36 -19.03 -21.87
N THR A 3 -8.49 -19.20 -23.18
CA THR A 3 -9.77 -19.45 -23.84
C THR A 3 -10.25 -20.85 -23.51
N LEU A 4 -11.36 -20.96 -22.76
CA LEU A 4 -12.04 -22.23 -22.47
C LEU A 4 -12.22 -23.07 -23.76
N SER A 5 -12.01 -24.37 -23.67
CA SER A 5 -12.19 -25.28 -24.82
C SER A 5 -13.67 -25.36 -25.22
N LEU A 6 -13.96 -25.71 -26.48
CA LEU A 6 -15.35 -25.88 -26.94
C LEU A 6 -16.08 -26.96 -26.11
N ALA A 7 -15.37 -28.03 -25.73
CA ALA A 7 -15.89 -29.10 -24.88
C ALA A 7 -16.34 -28.58 -23.51
N GLU A 8 -15.51 -27.78 -22.82
CA GLU A 8 -15.86 -27.19 -21.52
C GLU A 8 -17.06 -26.23 -21.59
N LYS A 9 -17.23 -25.54 -22.73
CA LYS A 9 -18.38 -24.65 -22.94
C LYS A 9 -19.67 -25.42 -23.19
N LEU A 10 -19.60 -26.51 -23.95
CA LEU A 10 -20.74 -27.40 -24.20
C LEU A 10 -21.13 -28.18 -22.94
N ASP A 11 -20.16 -28.62 -22.13
CA ASP A 11 -20.42 -29.32 -20.85
C ASP A 11 -21.19 -28.45 -19.85
N LYS A 12 -20.91 -27.15 -19.80
CA LYS A 12 -21.69 -26.20 -18.98
C LYS A 12 -23.15 -26.06 -19.42
N ILE A 13 -23.45 -26.34 -20.69
CA ILE A 13 -24.81 -26.30 -21.24
C ILE A 13 -25.54 -27.63 -21.00
N ARG A 14 -24.81 -28.76 -20.87
CA ARG A 14 -25.38 -30.08 -20.55
C ARG A 14 -26.03 -30.13 -19.15
N SER A 15 -25.59 -29.30 -18.21
CA SER A 15 -26.16 -29.20 -16.85
C SER A 15 -26.66 -27.78 -16.51
N PRO A 16 -27.80 -27.33 -17.06
CA PRO A 16 -28.27 -25.96 -16.90
C PRO A 16 -28.91 -25.69 -15.53
N ASN A 17 -28.52 -24.58 -14.88
CA ASN A 17 -29.09 -24.15 -13.59
C ASN A 17 -30.36 -23.28 -13.73
N LEU A 18 -30.62 -22.72 -14.92
CA LEU A 18 -31.71 -21.78 -15.21
C LEU A 18 -32.70 -22.33 -16.25
N GLN A 19 -33.99 -22.03 -16.13
CA GLN A 19 -35.06 -22.56 -16.98
C GLN A 19 -34.90 -22.18 -18.47
N ASN A 20 -34.39 -20.98 -18.76
CA ASN A 20 -34.11 -20.52 -20.13
C ASN A 20 -32.92 -21.24 -20.79
N GLN A 21 -32.06 -21.91 -20.01
CA GLN A 21 -30.92 -22.69 -20.53
C GLN A 21 -31.29 -24.17 -20.76
N LYS A 22 -32.40 -24.65 -20.19
CA LYS A 22 -32.90 -26.02 -20.39
C LYS A 22 -33.28 -26.28 -21.84
N GLN A 23 -33.88 -25.30 -22.52
CA GLN A 23 -34.22 -25.41 -23.94
C GLN A 23 -32.97 -25.52 -24.82
N THR A 24 -31.92 -24.75 -24.52
CA THR A 24 -30.62 -24.85 -25.22
C THR A 24 -29.98 -26.23 -25.04
N ALA A 25 -30.08 -26.83 -23.85
CA ALA A 25 -29.61 -28.18 -23.59
C ALA A 25 -30.39 -29.24 -24.41
N VAL A 26 -31.71 -29.09 -24.51
CA VAL A 26 -32.58 -29.98 -25.32
C VAL A 26 -32.25 -29.88 -26.81
N VAL A 27 -32.00 -28.68 -27.32
CA VAL A 27 -31.58 -28.50 -28.71
C VAL A 27 -30.20 -29.10 -28.94
N LEU A 28 -29.27 -28.93 -28.01
CA LEU A 28 -27.94 -29.52 -28.10
C LEU A 28 -28.00 -31.06 -28.10
N SER A 29 -28.81 -31.68 -27.23
CA SER A 29 -28.96 -33.14 -27.21
C SER A 29 -29.61 -33.65 -28.51
N ALA A 30 -30.62 -32.94 -29.03
CA ALA A 30 -31.22 -33.30 -30.31
C ALA A 30 -30.22 -33.24 -31.47
N VAL A 31 -29.35 -32.22 -31.51
CA VAL A 31 -28.28 -32.13 -32.52
C VAL A 31 -27.26 -33.27 -32.33
N GLU A 32 -26.85 -33.58 -31.10
CA GLU A 32 -25.93 -34.69 -30.83
C GLU A 32 -26.53 -36.05 -31.22
N ASP A 33 -27.82 -36.27 -30.98
CA ASP A 33 -28.50 -37.50 -31.36
C ASP A 33 -28.62 -37.62 -32.90
N THR A 34 -28.89 -36.53 -33.61
CA THR A 34 -28.85 -36.54 -35.09
C THR A 34 -27.44 -36.83 -35.63
N LEU A 35 -26.38 -36.34 -34.98
CA LEU A 35 -25.00 -36.62 -35.39
C LEU A 35 -24.61 -38.09 -35.12
N LYS A 36 -25.13 -38.69 -34.05
CA LYS A 36 -24.98 -40.13 -33.75
C LYS A 36 -25.74 -40.99 -34.76
N GLU A 37 -26.97 -40.63 -35.09
CA GLU A 37 -27.79 -41.33 -36.09
C GLU A 37 -27.15 -41.30 -37.48
N GLN A 38 -26.46 -40.22 -37.83
CA GLN A 38 -25.74 -40.05 -39.09
C GLN A 38 -24.33 -40.67 -39.09
N ASN A 39 -23.89 -41.32 -38.00
CA ASN A 39 -22.53 -41.85 -37.82
C ASN A 39 -21.41 -40.83 -38.13
N THR A 40 -21.65 -39.55 -37.85
CA THR A 40 -20.68 -38.46 -38.05
C THR A 40 -19.94 -38.12 -36.77
N GLU A 41 -18.62 -37.95 -36.83
CA GLU A 41 -17.83 -37.48 -35.69
C GLU A 41 -18.27 -36.07 -35.25
N ALA A 42 -18.41 -35.87 -33.94
CA ALA A 42 -18.86 -34.63 -33.30
C ALA A 42 -17.80 -33.52 -33.35
N THR A 43 -17.38 -33.14 -34.56
CA THR A 43 -16.44 -32.06 -34.82
C THR A 43 -17.16 -30.70 -34.80
N PRO A 44 -16.46 -29.58 -34.55
CA PRO A 44 -17.05 -28.23 -34.62
C PRO A 44 -17.74 -27.96 -35.96
N THR A 45 -17.22 -28.53 -37.05
CA THR A 45 -17.79 -28.41 -38.40
C THR A 45 -19.11 -29.18 -38.53
N ALA A 46 -19.22 -30.35 -37.92
CA ALA A 46 -20.45 -31.15 -37.93
C ALA A 46 -21.56 -30.47 -37.12
N TYR A 47 -21.25 -29.96 -35.92
CA TYR A 47 -22.18 -29.14 -35.13
C TYR A 47 -22.64 -27.90 -35.89
N PHE A 48 -21.72 -27.21 -36.56
CA PHE A 48 -22.03 -26.01 -37.34
C PHE A 48 -23.00 -26.30 -38.51
N ALA A 49 -22.74 -27.36 -39.29
CA ALA A 49 -23.59 -27.74 -40.42
C ALA A 49 -25.01 -28.15 -39.97
N ALA A 50 -25.12 -28.94 -38.90
CA ALA A 50 -26.41 -29.37 -38.35
C ALA A 50 -27.22 -28.18 -37.80
N LEU A 51 -26.57 -27.27 -37.06
CA LEU A 51 -27.22 -26.08 -36.52
C LEU A 51 -27.67 -25.10 -37.61
N LEU A 52 -26.93 -24.96 -38.71
CA LEU A 52 -27.34 -24.13 -39.85
C LEU A 52 -28.57 -24.69 -40.57
N ALA A 53 -28.62 -26.01 -40.82
CA ALA A 53 -29.78 -26.65 -41.42
C ALA A 53 -31.03 -26.52 -40.52
N LEU A 54 -30.84 -26.66 -39.21
CA LEU A 54 -31.91 -26.51 -38.22
C LEU A 54 -32.40 -25.05 -38.15
N LEU A 55 -31.50 -24.06 -38.27
CA LEU A 55 -31.87 -22.65 -38.34
C LEU A 55 -32.72 -22.34 -39.58
N ASP A 56 -32.38 -22.87 -40.74
CA ASP A 56 -33.14 -22.69 -42.00
C ASP A 56 -34.56 -23.27 -41.89
N GLN A 57 -34.69 -24.46 -41.30
CA GLN A 57 -35.99 -25.08 -41.00
C GLN A 57 -36.80 -24.29 -39.96
N ALA A 58 -36.14 -23.76 -38.93
CA ALA A 58 -36.79 -22.99 -37.86
C ALA A 58 -37.28 -21.62 -38.35
N LEU A 59 -36.62 -21.01 -39.33
CA LEU A 59 -37.04 -19.75 -39.95
C LEU A 59 -38.18 -19.94 -40.97
N SER A 60 -38.28 -21.12 -41.58
CA SER A 60 -39.32 -21.48 -42.55
C SER A 60 -40.68 -21.80 -41.91
N ASN A 61 -40.70 -22.28 -40.67
CA ASN A 61 -41.90 -22.64 -39.92
C ASN A 61 -42.34 -21.50 -38.98
N THR A 62 -43.26 -20.65 -39.43
CA THR A 62 -43.65 -19.41 -38.73
C THR A 62 -44.54 -19.60 -37.49
N ASP A 63 -44.96 -20.84 -37.16
CA ASP A 63 -46.09 -21.07 -36.24
C ASP A 63 -45.77 -21.72 -34.88
N GLN A 64 -44.50 -22.00 -34.52
CA GLN A 64 -44.20 -22.55 -33.18
C GLN A 64 -42.91 -22.04 -32.53
N LYS A 65 -43.07 -21.54 -31.30
CA LYS A 65 -42.06 -21.24 -30.24
C LYS A 65 -40.94 -20.26 -30.65
N LYS A 66 -41.11 -18.97 -30.28
CA LYS A 66 -40.09 -17.90 -30.35
C LYS A 66 -38.73 -18.26 -29.72
N ASP A 67 -38.68 -19.29 -28.88
CA ASP A 67 -37.47 -19.70 -28.16
C ASP A 67 -36.54 -20.62 -28.96
N LEU A 68 -37.05 -21.38 -29.94
CA LEU A 68 -36.24 -22.35 -30.71
C LEU A 68 -35.14 -21.65 -31.54
N PRO A 69 -35.43 -20.59 -32.33
CA PRO A 69 -34.39 -19.88 -33.09
C PRO A 69 -33.33 -19.27 -32.16
N THR A 70 -33.75 -18.78 -30.98
CA THR A 70 -32.85 -18.18 -29.99
C THR A 70 -31.82 -19.19 -29.45
N ALA A 71 -32.26 -20.42 -29.13
CA ALA A 71 -31.38 -21.48 -28.66
C ALA A 71 -30.38 -21.93 -29.75
N VAL A 72 -30.83 -22.01 -31.00
CA VAL A 72 -30.01 -22.43 -32.15
C VAL A 72 -28.94 -21.40 -32.48
N VAL A 73 -29.31 -20.11 -32.55
CA VAL A 73 -28.35 -19.02 -32.81
C VAL A 73 -27.35 -18.87 -31.66
N TYR A 74 -27.75 -19.14 -30.41
CA TYR A 74 -26.83 -19.18 -29.28
C TYR A 74 -25.78 -20.30 -29.38
N LEU A 75 -26.20 -21.50 -29.80
CA LEU A 75 -25.27 -22.60 -30.04
C LEU A 75 -24.36 -22.31 -31.25
N LEU A 76 -24.89 -21.66 -32.30
CA LEU A 76 -24.08 -21.20 -33.44
C LEU A 76 -23.00 -20.21 -33.01
N ASP A 77 -23.32 -19.21 -32.16
CA ASP A 77 -22.34 -18.25 -31.64
C ASP A 77 -21.20 -18.95 -30.88
N LEU A 78 -21.51 -20.04 -30.17
CA LEU A 78 -20.53 -20.83 -29.43
C LEU A 78 -19.59 -21.64 -30.34
N VAL A 79 -20.12 -22.18 -31.43
CA VAL A 79 -19.41 -23.10 -32.34
C VAL A 79 -18.66 -22.37 -33.46
N THR A 80 -19.19 -21.23 -33.95
CA THR A 80 -18.62 -20.47 -35.08
C THR A 80 -17.14 -20.10 -34.88
N PRO A 81 -16.67 -19.64 -33.70
CA PRO A 81 -15.26 -19.31 -33.48
C PRO A 81 -14.29 -20.50 -33.61
N TYR A 82 -14.78 -21.73 -33.45
CA TYR A 82 -13.98 -22.96 -33.53
C TYR A 82 -14.10 -23.65 -34.91
N THR A 83 -14.86 -23.06 -35.84
CA THR A 83 -15.06 -23.59 -37.19
C THR A 83 -13.94 -23.12 -38.12
N PRO A 84 -13.40 -23.97 -39.02
CA PRO A 84 -12.36 -23.56 -39.96
C PRO A 84 -12.76 -22.35 -40.82
N GLN A 85 -11.86 -21.36 -40.93
CA GLN A 85 -12.12 -20.10 -41.66
C GLN A 85 -12.53 -20.32 -43.12
N ALA A 86 -12.00 -21.34 -43.79
CA ALA A 86 -12.34 -21.68 -45.18
C ALA A 86 -13.84 -21.99 -45.37
N ILE A 87 -14.47 -22.64 -44.39
CA ILE A 87 -15.89 -23.00 -44.43
C ILE A 87 -16.76 -21.75 -44.19
N LEU A 88 -16.34 -20.91 -43.24
CA LEU A 88 -17.03 -19.64 -42.94
C LEU A 88 -17.00 -18.67 -44.13
N ARG A 89 -15.91 -18.65 -44.91
CA ARG A 89 -15.82 -17.90 -46.17
C ARG A 89 -16.77 -18.46 -47.23
N ALA A 90 -16.69 -19.77 -47.51
CA ALA A 90 -17.48 -20.41 -48.55
C ALA A 90 -19.00 -20.32 -48.32
N LYS A 91 -19.43 -20.33 -47.04
CA LYS A 91 -20.85 -20.27 -46.65
C LYS A 91 -21.32 -18.89 -46.21
N PHE A 92 -20.49 -17.85 -46.31
CA PHE A 92 -20.77 -16.50 -45.81
C PHE A 92 -22.14 -15.96 -46.27
N THR A 93 -22.41 -15.99 -47.57
CA THR A 93 -23.66 -15.48 -48.15
C THR A 93 -24.89 -16.21 -47.62
N GLN A 94 -24.81 -17.54 -47.52
CA GLN A 94 -25.90 -18.39 -47.01
C GLN A 94 -26.19 -18.09 -45.53
N ILE A 95 -25.13 -17.92 -44.72
CA ILE A 95 -25.30 -17.66 -43.29
C ILE A 95 -25.82 -16.24 -43.05
N LEU A 96 -25.32 -15.25 -43.80
CA LEU A 96 -25.79 -13.88 -43.68
C LEU A 96 -27.24 -13.73 -44.14
N SER A 97 -27.70 -14.47 -45.17
CA SER A 97 -29.11 -14.46 -45.57
C SER A 97 -30.06 -15.04 -44.51
N LEU A 98 -29.58 -15.98 -43.68
CA LEU A 98 -30.36 -16.55 -42.57
C LEU A 98 -30.36 -15.63 -41.33
N LEU A 99 -29.25 -14.93 -41.06
CA LEU A 99 -29.11 -14.04 -39.90
C LEU A 99 -29.68 -12.63 -40.13
N ALA A 100 -29.65 -12.11 -41.37
CA ALA A 100 -30.08 -10.74 -41.67
C ALA A 100 -31.56 -10.45 -41.32
N PRO A 101 -32.53 -11.35 -41.59
CA PRO A 101 -33.92 -11.15 -41.17
C PRO A 101 -34.08 -11.08 -39.64
N VAL A 102 -33.32 -11.89 -38.90
CA VAL A 102 -33.32 -11.93 -37.43
C VAL A 102 -32.73 -10.65 -36.83
N LEU A 103 -31.70 -10.09 -37.47
CA LEU A 103 -31.05 -8.85 -37.04
C LEU A 103 -31.86 -7.59 -37.39
N SER A 104 -32.69 -7.66 -38.44
CA SER A 104 -33.42 -6.49 -38.98
C SER A 104 -34.89 -6.43 -38.54
N GLN A 105 -35.39 -7.43 -37.79
CA GLN A 105 -36.78 -7.47 -37.35
C GLN A 105 -37.07 -6.40 -36.28
N PRO A 106 -38.01 -5.47 -36.50
CA PRO A 106 -38.39 -4.48 -35.51
C PRO A 106 -38.94 -5.15 -34.24
N GLY A 107 -38.34 -4.88 -33.08
CA GLY A 107 -38.79 -5.43 -31.80
C GLY A 107 -38.28 -6.84 -31.44
N ALA A 108 -37.29 -7.39 -32.17
CA ALA A 108 -36.66 -8.65 -31.80
C ALA A 108 -35.98 -8.57 -30.41
N ASP A 109 -36.07 -9.65 -29.61
CA ASP A 109 -35.57 -9.64 -28.23
C ASP A 109 -34.03 -9.61 -28.15
N ALA A 110 -33.47 -8.95 -27.12
CA ALA A 110 -32.02 -8.88 -26.92
C ALA A 110 -31.29 -10.25 -26.84
N PRO A 111 -31.89 -11.35 -26.33
CA PRO A 111 -31.29 -12.68 -26.29
C PRO A 111 -31.04 -13.34 -27.65
N ILE A 112 -31.77 -12.98 -28.72
CA ILE A 112 -31.51 -13.50 -30.07
C ILE A 112 -30.52 -12.61 -30.84
N ILE A 113 -30.58 -11.29 -30.63
CA ILE A 113 -29.71 -10.33 -31.32
C ILE A 113 -28.26 -10.45 -30.85
N ARG A 114 -28.00 -10.62 -29.55
CA ARG A 114 -26.62 -10.68 -29.03
C ARG A 114 -25.80 -11.85 -29.57
N PRO A 115 -26.33 -13.09 -29.63
CA PRO A 115 -25.62 -14.20 -30.23
C PRO A 115 -25.56 -14.09 -31.77
N SER A 116 -26.57 -13.48 -32.40
CA SER A 116 -26.51 -13.15 -33.84
C SER A 116 -25.34 -12.21 -34.17
N ILE A 117 -25.10 -11.19 -33.33
CA ILE A 117 -23.93 -10.30 -33.46
C ILE A 117 -22.61 -11.09 -33.30
N GLY A 118 -22.55 -12.08 -32.40
CA GLY A 118 -21.34 -12.88 -32.21
C GLY A 118 -21.06 -13.88 -33.32
N CYS A 119 -22.10 -14.44 -33.92
CA CYS A 119 -21.99 -15.18 -35.19
C CYS A 119 -21.44 -14.26 -36.29
N LEU A 120 -21.99 -13.04 -36.42
CA LEU A 120 -21.59 -12.07 -37.43
C LEU A 120 -20.14 -11.60 -37.23
N GLU A 121 -19.71 -11.34 -36.00
CA GLU A 121 -18.33 -11.04 -35.65
C GLU A 121 -17.37 -12.13 -36.13
N SER A 122 -17.66 -13.39 -35.79
CA SER A 122 -16.83 -14.53 -36.18
C SER A 122 -16.77 -14.71 -37.70
N LEU A 123 -17.87 -14.44 -38.41
CA LEU A 123 -17.93 -14.48 -39.87
C LEU A 123 -17.09 -13.38 -40.52
N LEU A 124 -17.12 -12.16 -39.97
CA LEU A 124 -16.36 -11.02 -40.48
C LEU A 124 -14.86 -11.18 -40.25
N LEU A 125 -14.46 -11.69 -39.08
CA LEU A 125 -13.06 -12.01 -38.77
C LEU A 125 -12.47 -13.10 -39.68
N ALA A 126 -13.32 -13.96 -40.24
CA ALA A 126 -12.88 -15.03 -41.12
C ALA A 126 -12.64 -14.57 -42.56
N GLN A 127 -13.08 -13.38 -43.02
CA GLN A 127 -13.02 -12.98 -44.43
C GLN A 127 -11.60 -12.61 -44.92
N ASP A 128 -11.35 -12.76 -46.22
CA ASP A 128 -10.13 -12.32 -46.89
C ASP A 128 -10.31 -10.97 -47.61
N ALA A 129 -9.21 -10.38 -48.10
CA ALA A 129 -9.22 -9.07 -48.74
C ALA A 129 -10.16 -9.01 -49.96
N ALA A 130 -10.21 -10.06 -50.78
CA ALA A 130 -11.08 -10.16 -51.95
C ALA A 130 -12.57 -10.11 -51.57
N GLY A 131 -12.97 -10.74 -50.45
CA GLY A 131 -14.33 -10.65 -49.92
C GLY A 131 -14.74 -9.21 -49.55
N TRP A 132 -13.80 -8.36 -49.13
CA TRP A 132 -14.07 -6.96 -48.79
C TRP A 132 -14.18 -6.02 -50.00
N GLU A 133 -13.71 -6.45 -51.18
CA GLU A 133 -13.74 -5.67 -52.43
C GLU A 133 -15.05 -5.87 -53.22
N LEU A 134 -15.90 -6.81 -52.81
CA LEU A 134 -17.18 -7.09 -53.45
C LEU A 134 -18.11 -5.86 -53.48
N SER A 135 -18.82 -5.69 -54.60
CA SER A 135 -19.75 -4.57 -54.83
C SER A 135 -20.93 -4.55 -53.85
N VAL A 136 -21.46 -3.35 -53.57
CA VAL A 136 -22.58 -3.09 -52.63
C VAL A 136 -23.88 -3.82 -53.03
N ALA A 137 -24.03 -4.17 -54.31
CA ALA A 137 -25.19 -4.90 -54.83
C ALA A 137 -25.22 -6.39 -54.39
N GLN A 138 -24.07 -6.95 -54.00
CA GLN A 138 -23.96 -8.33 -53.55
C GLN A 138 -24.00 -8.43 -52.02
N ILE A 139 -24.38 -9.59 -51.49
CA ILE A 139 -24.35 -9.89 -50.05
C ILE A 139 -22.88 -9.98 -49.62
N SER A 140 -22.33 -8.85 -49.19
CA SER A 140 -20.89 -8.68 -48.89
C SER A 140 -20.63 -8.39 -47.40
N PRO A 141 -19.39 -8.59 -46.94
CA PRO A 141 -18.94 -8.20 -45.59
C PRO A 141 -19.20 -6.72 -45.25
N ARG A 142 -19.19 -5.84 -46.26
CA ARG A 142 -19.52 -4.42 -46.09
C ARG A 142 -20.98 -4.20 -45.66
N ARG A 143 -21.91 -4.98 -46.22
CA ARG A 143 -23.34 -4.93 -45.86
C ARG A 143 -23.59 -5.44 -44.44
N ALA A 144 -22.84 -6.46 -44.02
CA ALA A 144 -22.87 -6.94 -42.64
C ALA A 144 -22.38 -5.88 -41.63
N ILE A 145 -21.31 -5.15 -41.96
CA ILE A 145 -20.85 -4.01 -41.13
C ILE A 145 -21.89 -2.91 -41.06
N ALA A 146 -22.56 -2.57 -42.16
CA ALA A 146 -23.65 -1.58 -42.13
C ALA A 146 -24.77 -1.97 -41.15
N GLY A 147 -25.13 -3.26 -41.09
CA GLY A 147 -26.06 -3.78 -40.08
C GLY A 147 -25.55 -3.65 -38.65
N LEU A 148 -24.26 -3.90 -38.41
CA LEU A 148 -23.64 -3.71 -37.09
C LEU A 148 -23.61 -2.24 -36.66
N LEU A 149 -23.37 -1.30 -37.59
CA LEU A 149 -23.36 0.14 -37.30
C LEU A 149 -24.75 0.63 -36.84
N VAL A 150 -25.82 0.13 -37.44
CA VAL A 150 -27.20 0.41 -36.98
C VAL A 150 -27.43 -0.13 -35.57
N LEU A 151 -27.01 -1.37 -35.29
CA LEU A 151 -27.15 -1.98 -33.96
C LEU A 151 -26.25 -1.31 -32.90
N ALA A 152 -25.17 -0.66 -33.32
CA ALA A 152 -24.29 0.11 -32.44
C ALA A 152 -24.89 1.47 -32.01
N LEU A 153 -26.03 1.87 -32.58
CA LEU A 153 -26.85 3.00 -32.14
C LEU A 153 -28.17 2.56 -31.46
N ASP A 154 -28.37 1.24 -31.26
CA ASP A 154 -29.60 0.70 -30.65
C ASP A 154 -29.82 1.28 -29.24
N PRO A 155 -31.07 1.64 -28.86
CA PRO A 155 -31.38 2.19 -27.54
C PRO A 155 -31.03 1.23 -26.39
N ARG A 156 -31.04 -0.09 -26.64
CA ARG A 156 -30.79 -1.12 -25.62
C ARG A 156 -29.30 -1.29 -25.35
N PRO A 157 -28.82 -1.07 -24.10
CA PRO A 157 -27.40 -1.02 -23.79
C PRO A 157 -26.65 -2.35 -24.03
N LYS A 158 -27.30 -3.49 -23.81
CA LYS A 158 -26.67 -4.82 -24.00
C LYS A 158 -26.43 -5.17 -25.47
N VAL A 159 -27.30 -4.70 -26.36
CA VAL A 159 -27.19 -4.92 -27.82
C VAL A 159 -26.12 -3.97 -28.36
N ARG A 160 -26.25 -2.67 -28.04
CA ARG A 160 -25.30 -1.63 -28.42
C ARG A 160 -23.85 -1.96 -28.03
N LYS A 161 -23.61 -2.31 -26.76
CA LYS A 161 -22.27 -2.64 -26.27
C LYS A 161 -21.66 -3.85 -26.99
N ARG A 162 -22.48 -4.89 -27.28
CA ARG A 162 -22.04 -6.09 -28.00
C ARG A 162 -21.67 -5.78 -29.46
N ALA A 163 -22.45 -4.91 -30.12
CA ALA A 163 -22.18 -4.45 -31.49
C ALA A 163 -20.92 -3.58 -31.56
N GLN A 164 -20.74 -2.64 -30.64
CA GLN A 164 -19.52 -1.81 -30.53
C GLN A 164 -18.27 -2.66 -30.27
N GLU A 165 -18.35 -3.67 -29.40
CA GLU A 165 -17.26 -4.61 -29.13
C GLU A 165 -16.91 -5.45 -30.36
N ALA A 166 -17.92 -5.95 -31.09
CA ALA A 166 -17.73 -6.68 -32.34
C ALA A 166 -17.05 -5.81 -33.41
N LEU A 167 -17.55 -4.58 -33.62
CA LEU A 167 -16.94 -3.61 -34.55
C LEU A 167 -15.48 -3.34 -34.19
N ARG A 168 -15.19 -3.10 -32.90
CA ARG A 168 -13.82 -2.85 -32.42
C ARG A 168 -12.90 -4.03 -32.71
N LYS A 169 -13.37 -5.27 -32.50
CA LYS A 169 -12.56 -6.48 -32.71
C LYS A 169 -12.32 -6.78 -34.19
N VAL A 170 -13.32 -6.55 -35.05
CA VAL A 170 -13.18 -6.66 -36.50
C VAL A 170 -12.17 -5.63 -37.02
N LEU A 171 -12.32 -4.36 -36.65
CA LEU A 171 -11.40 -3.29 -37.09
C LEU A 171 -9.96 -3.50 -36.62
N LYS A 172 -9.74 -4.08 -35.43
CA LYS A 172 -8.39 -4.44 -34.93
C LYS A 172 -7.74 -5.62 -35.65
N THR A 173 -8.48 -6.38 -36.45
CA THR A 173 -7.99 -7.62 -37.10
C THR A 173 -8.12 -7.50 -38.62
N PRO A 174 -7.29 -6.67 -39.29
CA PRO A 174 -7.36 -6.51 -40.74
C PRO A 174 -6.99 -7.81 -41.48
N PRO A 175 -7.58 -8.08 -42.66
CA PRO A 175 -7.13 -9.18 -43.51
C PRO A 175 -5.70 -8.90 -44.02
N PRO A 176 -4.91 -9.92 -44.37
CA PRO A 176 -3.56 -9.73 -44.92
C PRO A 176 -3.63 -8.88 -46.20
N SER A 177 -3.15 -7.63 -46.14
CA SER A 177 -3.21 -6.67 -47.24
C SER A 177 -2.00 -5.72 -47.18
N PRO A 178 -1.62 -5.07 -48.29
CA PRO A 178 -0.56 -4.06 -48.29
C PRO A 178 -0.93 -2.75 -47.57
N SER A 179 -2.19 -2.56 -47.15
CA SER A 179 -2.63 -1.42 -46.34
C SER A 179 -2.64 -1.77 -44.85
N LEU A 180 -2.23 -0.80 -44.02
CA LEU A 180 -2.32 -0.88 -42.56
C LEU A 180 -3.77 -0.75 -42.05
N ASP A 181 -4.64 -0.12 -42.83
CA ASP A 181 -6.02 0.16 -42.44
C ASP A 181 -6.97 -0.98 -42.84
N HIS A 182 -7.98 -1.24 -42.01
CA HIS A 182 -9.03 -2.19 -42.38
C HIS A 182 -9.84 -1.65 -43.58
N PRO A 183 -10.15 -2.44 -44.62
CA PRO A 183 -10.92 -2.02 -45.80
C PRO A 183 -12.33 -1.45 -45.53
N ALA A 184 -12.80 -1.49 -44.27
CA ALA A 184 -14.10 -1.03 -43.82
C ALA A 184 -14.02 0.20 -42.91
N ALA A 185 -12.81 0.61 -42.50
CA ALA A 185 -12.57 1.76 -41.63
C ALA A 185 -13.17 3.05 -42.22
N GLY A 186 -12.96 3.28 -43.53
CA GLY A 186 -13.52 4.43 -44.25
C GLY A 186 -15.04 4.53 -44.14
N MET A 187 -15.74 3.41 -44.37
CA MET A 187 -17.21 3.35 -44.30
C MET A 187 -17.72 3.50 -42.86
N CYS A 188 -17.04 2.89 -41.89
CA CYS A 188 -17.38 3.04 -40.46
C CYS A 188 -17.27 4.50 -40.01
N ALA A 189 -16.18 5.16 -40.36
CA ALA A 189 -15.97 6.59 -40.06
C ALA A 189 -17.01 7.47 -40.75
N ASP A 190 -17.32 7.24 -42.03
CA ASP A 190 -18.33 8.01 -42.76
C ASP A 190 -19.72 7.88 -42.16
N THR A 191 -20.10 6.67 -41.79
CA THR A 191 -21.42 6.42 -41.20
C THR A 191 -21.51 7.04 -39.80
N ALA A 192 -20.47 6.89 -38.98
CA ALA A 192 -20.41 7.48 -37.66
C ALA A 192 -20.41 9.02 -37.70
N MET A 193 -19.66 9.63 -38.62
CA MET A 193 -19.64 11.09 -38.82
C MET A 193 -21.00 11.60 -39.29
N LYS A 194 -21.64 10.95 -40.28
CA LYS A 194 -22.98 11.34 -40.74
C LYS A 194 -24.01 11.29 -39.62
N SER A 195 -24.04 10.20 -38.86
CA SER A 195 -24.93 10.07 -37.70
C SER A 195 -24.63 11.14 -36.64
N LEU A 196 -23.36 11.40 -36.35
CA LEU A 196 -22.97 12.43 -35.39
C LEU A 196 -23.37 13.83 -35.87
N HIS A 197 -23.18 14.14 -37.15
CA HIS A 197 -23.53 15.43 -37.75
C HIS A 197 -25.05 15.65 -37.78
N GLU A 198 -25.83 14.65 -38.19
CA GLU A 198 -27.30 14.73 -38.19
C GLU A 198 -27.87 14.92 -36.78
N LEU A 199 -27.36 14.19 -35.80
CA LEU A 199 -27.80 14.30 -34.41
C LEU A 199 -27.34 15.62 -33.76
N ALA A 200 -26.12 16.06 -34.04
CA ALA A 200 -25.64 17.37 -33.62
C ALA A 200 -26.49 18.51 -34.22
N ALA A 201 -26.82 18.45 -35.51
CA ALA A 201 -27.69 19.44 -36.14
C ALA A 201 -29.10 19.43 -35.53
N LYS A 202 -29.70 18.25 -35.31
CA LYS A 202 -31.01 18.11 -34.66
C LYS A 202 -31.05 18.70 -33.26
N THR A 203 -30.03 18.45 -32.44
CA THR A 203 -29.94 19.02 -31.09
C THR A 203 -29.77 20.54 -31.11
N ILE A 204 -29.02 21.10 -32.07
CA ILE A 204 -28.87 22.56 -32.24
C ILE A 204 -30.19 23.20 -32.70
N HIS A 205 -30.91 22.58 -33.64
CA HIS A 205 -32.22 23.06 -34.10
C HIS A 205 -33.30 22.97 -33.02
N ALA A 206 -33.35 21.88 -32.26
CA ALA A 206 -34.30 21.71 -31.15
C ALA A 206 -34.13 22.77 -30.04
N LYS A 207 -32.91 23.28 -29.84
CA LYS A 207 -32.63 24.40 -28.92
C LYS A 207 -33.06 25.77 -29.48
N LYS A 208 -33.06 25.96 -30.81
CA LYS A 208 -33.53 27.22 -31.44
C LYS A 208 -35.05 27.34 -31.47
N ASP A 209 -35.77 26.24 -31.62
CA ASP A 209 -37.24 26.25 -31.73
C ASP A 209 -37.97 26.28 -30.36
N LYS A 210 -37.30 25.92 -29.26
CA LYS A 210 -37.86 26.04 -27.90
C LYS A 210 -37.26 27.23 -27.15
N LYS A 211 -37.83 28.43 -27.38
CA LYS A 211 -37.69 29.57 -26.47
C LYS A 211 -38.44 29.26 -25.16
N GLY A 212 -37.74 28.69 -24.18
CA GLY A 212 -38.18 28.63 -22.79
C GLY A 212 -38.36 27.22 -22.23
N GLY A 213 -37.49 26.88 -21.27
CA GLY A 213 -37.79 25.97 -20.15
C GLY A 213 -38.04 24.49 -20.47
N SER A 214 -36.96 23.71 -20.56
CA SER A 214 -36.93 22.37 -19.97
C SER A 214 -35.49 21.94 -19.72
N ASP A 215 -35.15 21.72 -18.45
CA ASP A 215 -33.90 21.15 -17.97
C ASP A 215 -33.43 19.93 -18.78
N GLY A 216 -32.15 19.92 -19.13
CA GLY A 216 -31.28 18.75 -18.93
C GLY A 216 -31.63 17.41 -19.59
N ALA A 217 -32.44 17.34 -20.64
CA ALA A 217 -32.58 16.11 -21.41
C ALA A 217 -31.32 15.90 -22.27
N SER A 218 -30.31 15.24 -21.71
CA SER A 218 -29.23 14.60 -22.49
C SER A 218 -29.87 13.83 -23.63
N ASP A 219 -29.59 14.19 -24.87
CA ASP A 219 -30.04 13.41 -26.02
C ASP A 219 -29.28 12.07 -26.00
N PRO A 220 -29.90 10.96 -25.56
CA PRO A 220 -29.18 9.70 -25.37
C PRO A 220 -28.63 9.21 -26.71
N GLU A 221 -29.27 9.56 -27.82
CA GLU A 221 -28.86 9.22 -29.18
C GLU A 221 -27.52 9.88 -29.55
N LEU A 222 -27.33 11.15 -29.19
CA LEU A 222 -26.06 11.85 -29.43
C LEU A 222 -24.92 11.23 -28.60
N ILE A 223 -25.18 10.84 -27.36
CA ILE A 223 -24.20 10.15 -26.52
C ILE A 223 -23.87 8.76 -27.11
N HIS A 224 -24.87 8.03 -27.64
CA HIS A 224 -24.62 6.76 -28.31
C HIS A 224 -23.77 6.94 -29.57
N ALA A 225 -23.96 8.02 -30.34
CA ALA A 225 -23.14 8.36 -31.49
C ALA A 225 -21.69 8.70 -31.09
N LEU A 226 -21.49 9.47 -30.02
CA LEU A 226 -20.14 9.73 -29.47
C LEU A 226 -19.46 8.43 -29.00
N GLN A 227 -20.20 7.53 -28.35
CA GLN A 227 -19.66 6.21 -27.94
C GLN A 227 -19.30 5.33 -29.14
N LEU A 228 -20.04 5.41 -30.25
CA LEU A 228 -19.72 4.72 -31.49
C LEU A 228 -18.42 5.27 -32.09
N VAL A 229 -18.28 6.60 -32.16
CA VAL A 229 -17.04 7.25 -32.62
C VAL A 229 -15.85 6.82 -31.74
N LYS A 230 -16.00 6.84 -30.41
CA LYS A 230 -14.98 6.35 -29.47
C LYS A 230 -14.59 4.89 -29.76
N SER A 231 -15.58 4.03 -30.00
CA SER A 231 -15.35 2.60 -30.27
C SER A 231 -14.57 2.39 -31.57
N ILE A 232 -14.88 3.15 -32.62
CA ILE A 232 -14.20 3.10 -33.92
C ILE A 232 -12.78 3.68 -33.82
N ALA A 233 -12.62 4.84 -33.19
CA ALA A 233 -11.31 5.48 -32.98
C ALA A 233 -10.36 4.60 -32.15
N SER A 234 -10.89 3.84 -31.17
CA SER A 234 -10.11 2.96 -30.29
C SER A 234 -9.69 1.61 -30.90
N ALA A 235 -10.05 1.35 -32.16
CA ALA A 235 -9.56 0.23 -32.93
C ALA A 235 -8.43 0.75 -33.82
N SER A 236 -7.18 0.41 -33.50
CA SER A 236 -5.98 0.76 -34.29
C SER A 236 -6.23 0.56 -35.79
N GLY A 237 -6.14 1.64 -36.60
CA GLY A 237 -6.48 1.67 -38.04
C GLY A 237 -7.94 2.04 -38.38
N GLY A 238 -8.75 2.43 -37.39
CA GLY A 238 -10.21 2.59 -37.51
C GLY A 238 -10.70 3.97 -37.98
N TRP A 239 -9.96 5.05 -37.71
CA TRP A 239 -10.32 6.38 -38.22
C TRP A 239 -9.41 6.80 -39.38
N PRO A 240 -9.93 7.04 -40.59
CA PRO A 240 -9.12 7.44 -41.73
C PRO A 240 -8.39 8.76 -41.47
N SER A 241 -7.08 8.78 -41.68
CA SER A 241 -6.24 9.97 -41.44
C SER A 241 -6.68 11.21 -42.21
N ARG A 242 -7.37 11.05 -43.35
CA ARG A 242 -7.91 12.15 -44.17
C ARG A 242 -9.17 12.80 -43.60
N LYS A 243 -9.82 12.18 -42.60
CA LYS A 243 -11.13 12.60 -42.05
C LYS A 243 -11.05 12.96 -40.57
N ILE A 244 -9.83 13.10 -40.03
CA ILE A 244 -9.62 13.47 -38.63
C ILE A 244 -9.96 14.94 -38.41
N GLU A 245 -9.59 15.82 -39.35
CA GLU A 245 -9.88 17.26 -39.26
C GLU A 245 -11.39 17.53 -39.16
N GLU A 246 -12.19 16.94 -40.06
CA GLU A 246 -13.66 17.03 -40.02
C GLU A 246 -14.26 16.51 -38.71
N LEU A 247 -13.67 15.44 -38.14
CA LEU A 247 -14.10 14.92 -36.83
C LEU A 247 -13.80 15.90 -35.70
N CYS A 248 -12.59 16.47 -35.68
CA CYS A 248 -12.17 17.40 -34.64
C CYS A 248 -13.05 18.66 -34.63
N GLU A 249 -13.36 19.23 -35.80
CA GLU A 249 -14.29 20.36 -35.91
C GLU A 249 -15.68 20.01 -35.35
N LEU A 250 -16.21 18.83 -35.69
CA LEU A 250 -17.52 18.39 -35.23
C LEU A 250 -17.55 18.13 -33.71
N LEU A 251 -16.52 17.50 -33.17
CA LEU A 251 -16.37 17.24 -31.73
C LEU A 251 -16.25 18.54 -30.93
N LEU A 252 -15.49 19.52 -31.41
CA LEU A 252 -15.36 20.84 -30.77
C LEU A 252 -16.67 21.63 -30.85
N GLY A 253 -17.39 21.56 -31.98
CA GLY A 253 -18.73 22.14 -32.11
C GLY A 253 -19.75 21.55 -31.12
N ILE A 254 -19.67 20.24 -30.86
CA ILE A 254 -20.49 19.55 -29.86
C ILE A 254 -20.06 19.94 -28.45
N ALA A 255 -18.76 20.00 -28.16
CA ALA A 255 -18.26 20.46 -26.86
C ALA A 255 -18.73 21.87 -26.54
N ARG A 256 -18.72 22.79 -27.53
CA ARG A 256 -19.18 24.18 -27.38
C ARG A 256 -20.67 24.32 -27.02
N SER A 257 -21.49 23.36 -27.42
CA SER A 257 -22.96 23.45 -27.31
C SER A 257 -23.57 22.39 -26.37
N GLY A 258 -22.75 21.48 -25.85
CA GLY A 258 -23.15 20.31 -25.05
C GLY A 258 -23.17 20.54 -23.54
N ASN A 259 -23.79 19.62 -22.81
CA ASN A 259 -23.76 19.56 -21.34
C ASN A 259 -22.45 18.90 -20.86
N GLU A 260 -22.08 19.03 -19.58
CA GLU A 260 -20.86 18.47 -18.97
C GLU A 260 -20.53 17.03 -19.42
N HIS A 261 -21.54 16.14 -19.45
CA HIS A 261 -21.36 14.74 -19.89
C HIS A 261 -20.99 14.58 -21.37
N MET A 262 -21.43 15.49 -22.24
CA MET A 262 -21.08 15.50 -23.67
C MET A 262 -19.66 16.01 -23.86
N THR A 263 -19.29 17.07 -23.12
CA THR A 263 -17.95 17.64 -23.12
C THR A 263 -16.94 16.58 -22.64
N MET A 264 -17.24 15.87 -21.54
CA MET A 264 -16.44 14.72 -21.08
C MET A 264 -16.31 13.59 -22.12
N ALA A 265 -17.41 13.23 -22.79
CA ALA A 265 -17.38 12.21 -23.84
C ALA A 265 -16.54 12.64 -25.06
N VAL A 266 -16.49 13.94 -25.36
CA VAL A 266 -15.62 14.50 -26.40
C VAL A 266 -14.14 14.42 -25.99
N PHE A 267 -13.79 14.74 -24.74
CA PHE A 267 -12.40 14.60 -24.27
C PHE A 267 -11.90 13.17 -24.28
N ASP A 268 -12.74 12.24 -23.82
CA ASP A 268 -12.48 10.81 -23.91
C ASP A 268 -12.17 10.34 -25.34
N ILE A 269 -12.75 11.01 -26.35
CA ILE A 269 -12.49 10.72 -27.76
C ILE A 269 -11.17 11.35 -28.19
N PHE A 270 -10.91 12.61 -27.83
CA PHE A 270 -9.63 13.28 -28.12
C PHE A 270 -8.43 12.55 -27.50
N GLU A 271 -8.54 12.10 -26.25
CA GLU A 271 -7.51 11.32 -25.59
C GLU A 271 -7.21 10.01 -26.35
N MET A 272 -8.25 9.29 -26.76
CA MET A 272 -8.12 8.06 -27.55
C MET A 272 -7.53 8.32 -28.94
N ILE A 273 -7.84 9.48 -29.55
CA ILE A 273 -7.27 9.90 -30.83
C ILE A 273 -5.77 10.19 -30.65
N PHE A 274 -5.38 10.95 -29.63
CA PHE A 274 -3.97 11.25 -29.35
C PHE A 274 -3.18 9.97 -29.01
N GLU A 275 -3.72 9.08 -28.18
CA GLU A 275 -3.10 7.78 -27.91
C GLU A 275 -2.92 6.92 -29.17
N GLY A 276 -3.88 6.98 -30.09
CA GLY A 276 -3.80 6.32 -31.39
C GLY A 276 -2.83 6.97 -32.38
N MET A 277 -2.42 8.22 -32.15
CA MET A 277 -1.49 8.98 -32.98
C MET A 277 -0.02 8.81 -32.59
N ALA A 278 0.27 8.10 -31.49
CA ALA A 278 1.63 7.79 -31.06
C ALA A 278 2.39 6.79 -31.96
N ASP A 279 1.74 6.20 -32.98
CA ASP A 279 2.40 5.37 -33.99
C ASP A 279 2.99 6.25 -35.13
N GLU A 280 4.21 5.95 -35.58
CA GLU A 280 5.06 6.77 -36.49
C GLU A 280 4.36 7.31 -37.76
N VAL A 281 3.37 6.59 -38.29
CA VAL A 281 2.67 6.95 -39.55
C VAL A 281 1.61 8.05 -39.34
N ALA A 282 1.07 8.20 -38.12
CA ALA A 282 0.07 9.20 -37.78
C ALA A 282 0.65 10.53 -37.25
N SER A 283 1.94 10.51 -36.87
CA SER A 283 2.70 11.64 -36.29
C SER A 283 2.63 12.92 -37.15
N ALA A 284 2.76 12.81 -38.48
CA ALA A 284 2.91 13.96 -39.38
C ALA A 284 1.72 14.95 -39.41
N LYS A 285 0.58 14.61 -38.81
CA LYS A 285 -0.62 15.47 -38.74
C LYS A 285 -0.90 16.05 -37.36
N LEU A 286 -0.17 15.60 -36.34
CA LEU A 286 -0.37 16.04 -34.96
C LEU A 286 -0.06 17.54 -34.77
N PRO A 287 1.01 18.12 -35.34
CA PRO A 287 1.26 19.57 -35.23
C PRO A 287 0.10 20.41 -35.77
N ARG A 288 -0.43 20.04 -36.94
CA ARG A 288 -1.55 20.75 -37.59
C ARG A 288 -2.82 20.68 -36.76
N LEU A 289 -3.09 19.55 -36.13
CA LEU A 289 -4.26 19.36 -35.29
C LEU A 289 -4.15 20.16 -33.97
N LEU A 290 -2.95 20.23 -33.37
CA LEU A 290 -2.72 21.07 -32.20
C LEU A 290 -2.85 22.56 -32.52
N GLU A 291 -2.39 23.00 -33.70
CA GLU A 291 -2.62 24.36 -34.19
C GLU A 291 -4.12 24.67 -34.31
N ILE A 292 -4.91 23.80 -34.95
CA ILE A 292 -6.35 23.99 -35.09
C ILE A 292 -7.04 24.06 -33.72
N ILE A 293 -6.67 23.20 -32.77
CA ILE A 293 -7.22 23.23 -31.40
C ILE A 293 -6.83 24.52 -30.68
N SER A 294 -5.61 25.02 -30.89
CA SER A 294 -5.14 26.28 -30.31
C SER A 294 -5.88 27.50 -30.88
N GLU A 295 -6.21 27.49 -32.18
CA GLU A 295 -6.99 28.52 -32.86
C GLU A 295 -8.46 28.56 -32.40
N LEU A 296 -9.03 27.40 -32.03
CA LEU A 296 -10.41 27.25 -31.55
C LEU A 296 -10.59 27.59 -30.06
N ARG A 297 -9.82 28.55 -29.55
CA ARG A 297 -9.80 29.01 -28.15
C ARG A 297 -11.19 29.46 -27.66
N PRO A 298 -11.74 28.88 -26.57
CA PRO A 298 -12.95 29.38 -25.91
C PRO A 298 -12.76 30.77 -25.29
N SER A 299 -13.85 31.49 -25.00
CA SER A 299 -13.75 32.79 -24.33
C SER A 299 -13.13 32.66 -22.93
N ALA A 300 -12.29 33.62 -22.54
CA ALA A 300 -11.50 33.56 -21.29
C ALA A 300 -12.32 33.45 -19.99
N ASN A 301 -13.62 33.79 -20.03
CA ASN A 301 -14.53 33.74 -18.89
C ASN A 301 -15.43 32.49 -18.86
N ASP A 302 -15.29 31.59 -19.83
CA ASP A 302 -16.10 30.37 -19.89
C ASP A 302 -15.56 29.31 -18.94
N THR A 303 -16.20 29.17 -17.78
CA THR A 303 -15.79 28.21 -16.74
C THR A 303 -16.09 26.76 -17.10
N GLN A 304 -16.88 26.49 -18.15
CA GLN A 304 -17.27 25.14 -18.54
C GLN A 304 -16.40 24.60 -19.68
N LEU A 305 -16.11 25.42 -20.69
CA LEU A 305 -15.36 24.99 -21.88
C LEU A 305 -13.85 25.14 -21.73
N LEU A 306 -13.40 26.10 -20.91
CA LEU A 306 -11.98 26.43 -20.82
C LEU A 306 -11.14 25.37 -20.07
N PRO A 307 -11.51 24.92 -18.84
CA PRO A 307 -10.76 23.86 -18.16
C PRO A 307 -10.53 22.62 -19.02
N PRO A 308 -11.56 22.12 -19.74
CA PRO A 308 -11.35 20.92 -20.51
C PRO A 308 -10.62 21.14 -21.85
N TRP A 309 -10.70 22.34 -22.45
CA TRP A 309 -9.84 22.72 -23.57
C TRP A 309 -8.35 22.76 -23.16
N ILE A 310 -8.05 23.28 -21.97
CA ILE A 310 -6.70 23.25 -21.39
C ILE A 310 -6.23 21.80 -21.20
N ALA A 311 -7.11 20.90 -20.76
CA ALA A 311 -6.79 19.48 -20.60
C ALA A 311 -6.46 18.78 -21.92
N ILE A 312 -7.18 19.10 -23.02
CA ILE A 312 -6.84 18.61 -24.38
C ILE A 312 -5.43 19.05 -24.75
N LEU A 313 -5.10 20.34 -24.58
CA LEU A 313 -3.77 20.85 -24.94
C LEU A 313 -2.68 20.16 -24.13
N SER A 314 -2.86 20.01 -22.82
CA SER A 314 -1.94 19.27 -21.95
C SER A 314 -1.66 17.86 -22.49
N ARG A 315 -2.71 17.10 -22.83
CA ARG A 315 -2.56 15.72 -23.33
C ARG A 315 -2.00 15.66 -24.74
N GLY A 316 -2.39 16.60 -25.60
CA GLY A 316 -1.93 16.68 -26.98
C GLY A 316 -0.43 16.95 -27.06
N TYR A 317 0.08 17.90 -26.27
CA TYR A 317 1.52 18.19 -26.22
C TYR A 317 2.34 17.14 -25.47
N ASP A 318 1.76 16.42 -24.51
CA ASP A 318 2.40 15.23 -23.90
C ASP A 318 2.66 14.14 -24.95
N VAL A 319 1.67 13.82 -25.79
CA VAL A 319 1.88 12.89 -26.92
C VAL A 319 2.86 13.48 -27.95
N PHE A 320 2.80 14.77 -28.23
CA PHE A 320 3.73 15.42 -29.16
C PHE A 320 5.18 15.35 -28.66
N ALA A 321 5.41 15.52 -27.35
CA ALA A 321 6.74 15.41 -26.74
C ALA A 321 7.33 13.99 -26.85
N GLN A 322 6.50 12.95 -26.87
CA GLN A 322 6.95 11.56 -27.05
C GLN A 322 7.39 11.25 -28.49
N ILE A 323 6.88 12.01 -29.46
CA ILE A 323 7.14 11.79 -30.88
C ILE A 323 8.25 12.73 -31.37
N GLU A 324 8.11 14.04 -31.13
CA GLU A 324 9.03 15.10 -31.53
C GLU A 324 9.43 15.95 -30.30
N PRO A 325 10.33 15.43 -29.44
CA PRO A 325 10.71 16.08 -28.19
C PRO A 325 11.38 17.45 -28.39
N GLU A 326 12.25 17.58 -29.40
CA GLU A 326 13.00 18.82 -29.66
C GLU A 326 12.08 19.96 -30.14
N GLU A 327 11.18 19.68 -31.08
CA GLU A 327 10.25 20.69 -31.59
C GLU A 327 9.25 21.14 -30.51
N THR A 328 8.76 20.18 -29.71
CA THR A 328 7.89 20.49 -28.57
C THR A 328 8.57 21.41 -27.57
N PHE A 329 9.84 21.14 -27.25
CA PHE A 329 10.62 21.96 -26.33
C PHE A 329 10.83 23.39 -26.86
N GLN A 330 11.09 23.57 -28.15
CA GLN A 330 11.24 24.90 -28.74
C GLN A 330 9.96 25.75 -28.69
N ARG A 331 8.78 25.11 -28.82
CA ARG A 331 7.47 25.79 -28.72
C ARG A 331 7.05 26.07 -27.26
N LEU A 332 7.71 25.44 -26.29
CA LEU A 332 7.33 25.48 -24.87
C LEU A 332 7.18 26.90 -24.26
N PRO A 333 8.05 27.89 -24.52
CA PRO A 333 7.90 29.24 -23.96
C PRO A 333 6.61 29.95 -24.40
N GLU A 334 6.19 29.73 -25.65
CA GLU A 334 4.96 30.31 -26.20
C GLU A 334 3.74 29.65 -25.56
N LEU A 335 3.77 28.33 -25.35
CA LEU A 335 2.72 27.58 -24.67
C LEU A 335 2.58 27.98 -23.20
N PHE A 336 3.71 28.16 -22.49
CA PHE A 336 3.70 28.68 -21.12
C PHE A 336 3.06 30.07 -21.07
N THR A 337 3.40 30.96 -22.00
CA THR A 337 2.83 32.31 -22.08
C THR A 337 1.33 32.28 -22.39
N LEU A 338 0.90 31.37 -23.28
CA LEU A 338 -0.52 31.19 -23.64
C LEU A 338 -1.35 30.76 -22.43
N ILE A 339 -0.89 29.75 -21.68
CA ILE A 339 -1.64 29.20 -20.54
C ILE A 339 -1.53 30.10 -19.31
N ALA A 340 -0.40 30.79 -19.11
CA ALA A 340 -0.19 31.71 -17.98
C ALA A 340 -1.27 32.80 -17.91
N GLN A 341 -1.77 33.30 -19.04
CA GLN A 341 -2.84 34.31 -19.08
C GLN A 341 -4.12 33.87 -18.33
N PHE A 342 -4.40 32.57 -18.26
CA PHE A 342 -5.58 32.06 -17.57
C PHE A 342 -5.45 32.03 -16.05
N LEU A 343 -4.23 32.19 -15.52
CA LEU A 343 -4.01 32.36 -14.07
C LEU A 343 -4.55 33.70 -13.56
N GLU A 344 -4.75 34.69 -14.43
CA GLU A 344 -5.38 35.98 -14.07
C GLU A 344 -6.90 35.85 -13.84
N SER A 345 -7.50 34.70 -14.16
CA SER A 345 -8.94 34.49 -14.03
C SER A 345 -9.42 34.57 -12.58
N HIS A 346 -10.57 35.22 -12.35
CA HIS A 346 -11.24 35.24 -11.05
C HIS A 346 -11.73 33.86 -10.61
N SER A 347 -11.97 32.93 -11.54
CA SER A 347 -12.46 31.59 -11.23
C SER A 347 -11.33 30.67 -10.79
N HIS A 348 -11.46 30.10 -9.59
CA HIS A 348 -10.47 29.18 -9.03
C HIS A 348 -10.29 27.90 -9.88
N ASN A 349 -11.36 27.37 -10.47
CA ASN A 349 -11.28 26.17 -11.32
C ASN A 349 -10.42 26.39 -12.58
N ILE A 350 -10.49 27.59 -13.16
CA ILE A 350 -9.68 27.96 -14.33
C ILE A 350 -8.20 28.06 -13.93
N ARG A 351 -7.91 28.68 -12.77
CA ARG A 351 -6.53 28.80 -12.26
C ARG A 351 -5.90 27.45 -11.96
N ILE A 352 -6.63 26.54 -11.30
CA ILE A 352 -6.17 25.17 -11.04
C ILE A 352 -5.83 24.48 -12.35
N SER A 353 -6.76 24.47 -13.31
CA SER A 353 -6.59 23.76 -14.58
C SER A 353 -5.41 24.31 -15.39
N ALA A 354 -5.24 25.64 -15.39
CA ALA A 354 -4.08 26.28 -16.01
C ALA A 354 -2.77 25.86 -15.33
N SER A 355 -2.73 25.83 -14.00
CA SER A 355 -1.55 25.40 -13.26
C SER A 355 -1.20 23.92 -13.48
N GLU A 356 -2.20 23.03 -13.53
CA GLU A 356 -2.01 21.60 -13.81
C GLU A 356 -1.47 21.37 -15.23
N CYS A 357 -1.92 22.17 -16.20
CA CYS A 357 -1.37 22.14 -17.56
C CYS A 357 0.09 22.59 -17.61
N LEU A 358 0.45 23.68 -16.92
CA LEU A 358 1.85 24.13 -16.85
C LEU A 358 2.75 23.10 -16.15
N ILE A 359 2.25 22.43 -15.11
CA ILE A 359 2.95 21.34 -14.42
C ILE A 359 3.15 20.14 -15.36
N SER A 360 2.13 19.78 -16.14
CA SER A 360 2.23 18.71 -17.15
C SER A 360 3.26 19.05 -18.23
N PHE A 361 3.28 20.29 -18.72
CA PHE A 361 4.28 20.77 -19.66
C PHE A 361 5.69 20.71 -19.09
N ALA A 362 5.88 21.12 -17.82
CA ALA A 362 7.18 21.00 -17.15
C ALA A 362 7.65 19.54 -17.07
N ALA A 363 6.76 18.62 -16.70
CA ALA A 363 7.10 17.22 -16.46
C ALA A 363 7.34 16.41 -17.74
N ASN A 364 6.59 16.67 -18.81
CA ASN A 364 6.56 15.80 -20.00
C ASN A 364 7.24 16.43 -21.23
N CYS A 365 7.33 17.76 -21.32
CA CYS A 365 7.82 18.45 -22.53
C CYS A 365 9.29 18.90 -22.45
N ILE A 366 10.02 18.52 -21.39
CA ILE A 366 11.45 18.81 -21.23
C ILE A 366 12.24 17.52 -21.48
N PRO A 367 12.96 17.39 -22.62
CA PRO A 367 13.70 16.18 -22.94
C PRO A 367 14.90 15.96 -22.01
N SER A 368 15.20 14.69 -21.70
CA SER A 368 16.38 14.32 -20.89
C SER A 368 17.70 14.82 -21.47
N GLN A 369 17.81 14.92 -22.80
CA GLN A 369 18.98 15.45 -23.50
C GLN A 369 19.25 16.92 -23.13
N VAL A 370 18.22 17.75 -22.98
CA VAL A 370 18.37 19.16 -22.56
C VAL A 370 18.93 19.26 -21.13
N ILE A 371 18.58 18.30 -20.27
CA ILE A 371 19.07 18.25 -18.88
C ILE A 371 20.54 17.81 -18.83
N LEU A 372 20.94 16.86 -19.68
CA LEU A 372 22.30 16.31 -19.69
C LEU A 372 23.27 17.19 -20.49
N GLU A 373 22.95 17.53 -21.73
CA GLU A 373 23.80 18.23 -22.68
C GLU A 373 22.97 19.22 -23.53
N PRO A 374 22.66 20.42 -23.00
CA PRO A 374 21.86 21.41 -23.73
C PRO A 374 22.65 22.00 -24.91
N SER A 375 21.98 22.23 -26.04
CA SER A 375 22.52 23.02 -27.14
C SER A 375 22.38 24.53 -26.88
N VAL A 376 23.10 25.37 -27.64
CA VAL A 376 23.00 26.84 -27.56
C VAL A 376 21.57 27.34 -27.82
N TYR A 377 20.79 26.62 -28.63
CA TYR A 377 19.38 26.95 -28.86
C TYR A 377 18.53 26.59 -27.64
N ASP A 378 18.80 25.47 -26.98
CA ASP A 378 18.08 25.03 -25.78
C ASP A 378 18.32 25.98 -24.61
N GLU A 379 19.54 26.48 -24.44
CA GLU A 379 19.86 27.48 -23.41
C GLU A 379 18.99 28.75 -23.56
N LYS A 380 18.83 29.24 -24.80
CA LYS A 380 17.95 30.40 -25.07
C LYS A 380 16.47 30.10 -24.78
N VAL A 381 16.02 28.87 -25.00
CA VAL A 381 14.65 28.43 -24.68
C VAL A 381 14.47 28.40 -23.15
N LEU A 382 15.44 27.86 -22.41
CA LEU A 382 15.44 27.85 -20.94
C LEU A 382 15.44 29.26 -20.35
N GLU A 383 16.22 30.20 -20.91
CA GLU A 383 16.20 31.61 -20.50
C GLU A 383 14.83 32.26 -20.71
N LYS A 384 14.17 31.98 -21.84
CA LYS A 384 12.81 32.48 -22.10
C LYS A 384 11.81 31.90 -21.11
N LEU A 385 11.88 30.59 -20.82
CA LEU A 385 11.03 29.94 -19.83
C LEU A 385 11.23 30.55 -18.44
N ALA A 386 12.49 30.74 -18.02
CA ALA A 386 12.80 31.36 -16.74
C ALA A 386 12.20 32.77 -16.60
N LYS A 387 12.26 33.59 -17.66
CA LYS A 387 11.62 34.93 -17.68
C LYS A 387 10.10 34.86 -17.55
N VAL A 388 9.45 33.87 -18.18
CA VAL A 388 8.00 33.67 -18.04
C VAL A 388 7.66 33.30 -16.60
N LEU A 389 8.42 32.39 -15.98
CA LEU A 389 8.23 31.96 -14.60
C LEU A 389 8.45 33.10 -13.59
N GLU A 390 9.46 33.94 -13.81
CA GLU A 390 9.68 35.15 -13.02
C GLU A 390 8.48 36.11 -13.14
N GLY A 391 7.90 36.24 -14.34
CA GLY A 391 6.69 37.02 -14.58
C GLY A 391 5.46 36.53 -13.79
N LEU A 392 5.36 35.24 -13.46
CA LEU A 392 4.26 34.67 -12.66
C LEU A 392 4.29 35.12 -11.20
N LEU A 393 5.40 35.68 -10.72
CA LEU A 393 5.53 36.22 -9.36
C LEU A 393 5.11 37.69 -9.26
N THR A 394 4.74 38.33 -10.38
CA THR A 394 4.25 39.71 -10.37
C THR A 394 2.89 39.84 -9.67
N VAL A 395 2.56 41.05 -9.23
CA VAL A 395 1.30 41.37 -8.52
C VAL A 395 0.06 40.99 -9.35
N LYS A 396 0.18 40.94 -10.68
CA LYS A 396 -0.91 40.52 -11.59
C LYS A 396 -1.47 39.13 -11.27
N TYR A 397 -0.61 38.23 -10.81
CA TYR A 397 -0.96 36.84 -10.49
C TYR A 397 -1.11 36.59 -8.99
N GLN A 398 -1.25 37.63 -8.17
CA GLN A 398 -1.32 37.50 -6.71
C GLN A 398 -2.43 36.56 -6.23
N ALA A 399 -3.60 36.61 -6.88
CA ALA A 399 -4.73 35.71 -6.57
C ALA A 399 -4.46 34.23 -6.93
N ALA A 400 -3.42 33.96 -7.70
CA ALA A 400 -3.01 32.66 -8.21
C ALA A 400 -1.67 32.18 -7.62
N TRP A 401 -1.08 32.90 -6.65
CA TRP A 401 0.27 32.58 -6.17
C TRP A 401 0.42 31.16 -5.63
N MET A 402 -0.61 30.60 -5.01
CA MET A 402 -0.57 29.21 -4.51
C MET A 402 -0.45 28.22 -5.66
N GLU A 403 -1.23 28.43 -6.73
CA GLU A 403 -1.15 27.65 -7.96
C GLU A 403 0.18 27.89 -8.70
N THR A 404 0.67 29.13 -8.77
CA THR A 404 1.97 29.48 -9.34
C THR A 404 3.13 28.80 -8.62
N PHE A 405 3.11 28.73 -7.28
CA PHE A 405 4.15 28.03 -6.52
C PHE A 405 4.20 26.54 -6.86
N ASN A 406 3.07 25.89 -7.15
CA ASN A 406 3.07 24.50 -7.61
C ASN A 406 3.74 24.37 -8.99
N VAL A 407 3.56 25.34 -9.89
CA VAL A 407 4.24 25.40 -11.19
C VAL A 407 5.75 25.60 -11.02
N LEU A 408 6.18 26.56 -10.19
CA LEU A 408 7.60 26.80 -9.92
C LEU A 408 8.26 25.56 -9.29
N ALA A 409 7.57 24.94 -8.35
CA ALA A 409 7.98 23.69 -7.73
C ALA A 409 8.17 22.57 -8.78
N ALA A 410 7.25 22.42 -9.72
CA ALA A 410 7.38 21.44 -10.80
C ALA A 410 8.55 21.76 -11.75
N MET A 411 8.80 23.04 -12.03
CA MET A 411 9.92 23.48 -12.86
C MET A 411 11.28 23.17 -12.23
N PHE A 412 11.44 23.35 -10.91
CA PHE A 412 12.66 22.92 -10.21
C PHE A 412 12.87 21.40 -10.28
N ASP A 413 11.82 20.61 -10.10
CA ASP A 413 11.91 19.14 -10.22
C ASP A 413 12.24 18.70 -11.66
N SER A 414 11.74 19.42 -12.67
CA SER A 414 11.90 19.07 -14.08
C SER A 414 13.28 19.48 -14.62
N LEU A 415 13.76 20.69 -14.28
CA LEU A 415 15.09 21.16 -14.69
C LEU A 415 16.22 20.55 -13.86
N ARG A 416 15.95 20.08 -12.63
CA ARG A 416 16.95 19.48 -11.73
C ARG A 416 18.17 20.39 -11.59
N TRP A 417 19.39 19.87 -11.77
CA TRP A 417 20.64 20.66 -11.71
C TRP A 417 20.77 21.73 -12.79
N ARG A 418 20.01 21.64 -13.89
CA ARG A 418 19.95 22.71 -14.90
C ARG A 418 19.09 23.87 -14.45
N ALA A 419 18.43 23.82 -13.29
CA ALA A 419 17.76 25.00 -12.75
C ALA A 419 18.74 26.15 -12.46
N SER A 420 20.02 25.86 -12.18
CA SER A 420 21.08 26.86 -12.09
C SER A 420 21.80 26.99 -13.44
N PRO A 421 21.98 28.20 -14.00
CA PRO A 421 21.72 29.52 -13.42
C PRO A 421 20.33 30.13 -13.76
N TYR A 422 19.46 29.42 -14.47
CA TYR A 422 18.25 30.03 -15.05
C TYR A 422 17.20 30.49 -14.02
N LEU A 423 16.99 29.76 -12.93
CA LEU A 423 15.93 30.03 -11.93
C LEU A 423 16.42 30.80 -10.69
N LEU A 424 17.62 31.39 -10.71
CA LEU A 424 18.19 32.11 -9.57
C LEU A 424 17.32 33.28 -9.10
N ASN A 425 16.77 34.06 -10.04
CA ASN A 425 15.89 35.20 -9.73
C ASN A 425 14.59 34.74 -9.06
N VAL A 426 14.02 33.62 -9.53
CA VAL A 426 12.82 33.01 -8.96
C VAL A 426 13.08 32.60 -7.50
N THR A 427 14.20 31.94 -7.22
CA THR A 427 14.58 31.55 -5.85
C THR A 427 14.76 32.78 -4.96
N ARG A 428 15.43 33.84 -5.45
CA ARG A 428 15.59 35.10 -4.71
C ARG A 428 14.25 35.73 -4.37
N ALA A 429 13.37 35.90 -5.35
CA ALA A 429 12.05 36.51 -5.16
C ALA A 429 11.20 35.71 -4.15
N VAL A 430 11.16 34.38 -4.27
CA VAL A 430 10.42 33.52 -3.33
C VAL A 430 11.02 33.58 -1.92
N GLY A 431 12.35 33.62 -1.80
CA GLY A 431 13.06 33.75 -0.52
C GLY A 431 12.78 35.08 0.18
N GLU A 432 12.73 36.18 -0.56
CA GLU A 432 12.41 37.51 -0.04
C GLU A 432 10.94 37.62 0.38
N MET A 433 10.01 37.12 -0.44
CA MET A 433 8.59 37.03 -0.08
C MET A 433 8.40 36.21 1.20
N ARG A 434 9.08 35.07 1.31
CA ARG A 434 9.05 34.20 2.49
C ARG A 434 9.71 34.81 3.74
N GLY A 435 10.67 35.72 3.56
CA GLY A 435 11.31 36.47 4.64
C GLY A 435 10.40 37.55 5.25
N THR A 436 9.34 37.95 4.54
CA THR A 436 8.40 38.98 5.00
C THR A 436 7.40 38.41 6.01
N ASP A 437 7.24 39.06 7.15
CA ASP A 437 6.40 38.53 8.23
C ASP A 437 4.90 38.45 7.88
N ALA A 438 4.41 39.41 7.10
CA ALA A 438 3.01 39.51 6.66
C ALA A 438 2.61 38.48 5.58
N PHE A 439 3.56 37.72 5.02
CA PHE A 439 3.27 36.78 3.95
C PHE A 439 2.56 35.53 4.49
N ALA A 440 1.36 35.23 3.99
CA ALA A 440 0.55 34.09 4.44
C ALA A 440 0.98 32.74 3.83
N GLY A 441 1.58 32.74 2.64
CA GLY A 441 1.96 31.53 1.87
C GLY A 441 3.28 30.87 2.26
N LYS A 442 3.69 30.96 3.53
CA LYS A 442 5.03 30.53 3.98
C LYS A 442 5.30 29.05 3.70
N LYS A 443 4.27 28.20 3.79
CA LYS A 443 4.39 26.74 3.59
C LYS A 443 4.65 26.40 2.13
N GLU A 444 3.92 27.04 1.23
CA GLU A 444 4.03 26.83 -0.21
C GLU A 444 5.38 27.35 -0.72
N ALA A 445 5.82 28.52 -0.22
CA ALA A 445 7.16 29.04 -0.49
C ALA A 445 8.27 28.12 0.06
N ASP A 446 8.11 27.54 1.26
CA ASP A 446 9.04 26.56 1.84
C ASP A 446 9.19 25.31 0.95
N VAL A 447 8.11 24.86 0.30
CA VAL A 447 8.15 23.75 -0.67
C VAL A 447 8.93 24.14 -1.92
N VAL A 448 8.68 25.33 -2.48
CA VAL A 448 9.41 25.82 -3.66
C VAL A 448 10.91 25.96 -3.36
N LEU A 449 11.27 26.58 -2.23
CA LEU A 449 12.66 26.73 -1.80
C LEU A 449 13.31 25.38 -1.49
N GLY A 450 12.58 24.44 -0.89
CA GLY A 450 13.04 23.07 -0.71
C GLY A 450 13.38 22.41 -2.04
N LYS A 451 12.50 22.49 -3.04
CA LYS A 451 12.80 21.95 -4.37
C LYS A 451 13.93 22.69 -5.07
N ALA A 452 14.08 24.00 -4.86
CA ALA A 452 15.22 24.76 -5.33
C ALA A 452 16.55 24.25 -4.73
N ILE A 453 16.59 23.95 -3.42
CA ILE A 453 17.75 23.34 -2.75
C ILE A 453 18.08 21.97 -3.36
N ARG A 454 17.07 21.13 -3.61
CA ARG A 454 17.29 19.81 -4.22
C ARG A 454 17.78 19.90 -5.67
N ALA A 455 17.25 20.86 -6.43
CA ALA A 455 17.54 21.03 -7.84
C ALA A 455 18.92 21.66 -8.07
N MET A 456 19.16 22.84 -7.50
CA MET A 456 20.39 23.62 -7.73
C MET A 456 21.52 23.28 -6.75
N GLY A 457 21.19 22.66 -5.62
CA GLY A 457 22.11 22.43 -4.52
C GLY A 457 22.05 23.53 -3.44
N PRO A 458 22.39 23.19 -2.19
CA PRO A 458 22.39 24.12 -1.07
C PRO A 458 23.40 25.27 -1.22
N GLU A 459 24.54 25.06 -1.88
CA GLU A 459 25.59 26.07 -2.10
C GLU A 459 25.03 27.29 -2.85
N THR A 460 24.49 27.08 -4.06
CA THR A 460 23.89 28.15 -4.87
C THR A 460 22.72 28.84 -4.16
N VAL A 461 21.89 28.10 -3.42
CA VAL A 461 20.77 28.70 -2.67
C VAL A 461 21.28 29.56 -1.51
N LEU A 462 22.34 29.15 -0.82
CA LEU A 462 22.92 29.89 0.30
C LEU A 462 23.71 31.13 -0.14
N GLU A 463 24.30 31.12 -1.34
CA GLU A 463 24.85 32.32 -1.98
C GLU A 463 23.77 33.38 -2.23
N LEU A 464 22.57 32.97 -2.65
CA LEU A 464 21.43 33.87 -2.87
C LEU A 464 20.75 34.31 -1.56
N LEU A 465 20.59 33.37 -0.62
CA LEU A 465 19.86 33.53 0.63
C LEU A 465 20.75 33.11 1.81
N PRO A 466 21.74 33.92 2.21
CA PRO A 466 22.70 33.54 3.24
C PRO A 466 22.02 33.37 4.60
N LEU A 467 22.53 32.45 5.42
CA LEU A 467 21.96 32.12 6.73
C LEU A 467 22.04 33.28 7.72
N ASN A 468 23.08 34.12 7.64
CA ASN A 468 23.30 35.30 8.49
C ASN A 468 23.23 35.00 10.02
N LEU A 469 23.60 33.79 10.44
CA LEU A 469 23.54 33.37 11.84
C LEU A 469 24.78 33.78 12.65
N ALA A 470 25.93 33.95 12.00
CA ALA A 470 27.18 34.32 12.67
C ALA A 470 27.15 35.78 13.19
N LYS A 471 26.72 36.72 12.35
CA LYS A 471 26.59 38.16 12.64
C LYS A 471 25.30 38.73 12.03
N PRO A 472 24.16 38.55 12.70
CA PRO A 472 22.88 39.07 12.24
C PRO A 472 22.88 40.61 12.30
N SER A 473 22.27 41.27 11.31
CA SER A 473 22.07 42.72 11.30
C SER A 473 20.65 43.09 10.88
N LYS A 474 20.21 44.33 11.12
CA LYS A 474 18.86 44.80 10.76
C LYS A 474 18.55 44.66 9.26
N ASN A 475 19.56 44.78 8.40
CA ASN A 475 19.42 44.61 6.94
C ASN A 475 19.59 43.14 6.50
N GLU A 476 20.20 42.31 7.34
CA GLU A 476 20.52 40.92 7.06
C GLU A 476 20.09 40.02 8.23
N PRO A 477 18.77 39.80 8.40
CA PRO A 477 18.25 39.00 9.50
C PRO A 477 18.68 37.53 9.37
N GLY A 478 18.85 36.85 10.51
CA GLY A 478 19.21 35.44 10.55
C GLY A 478 18.11 34.54 9.98
N ARG A 479 18.42 33.77 8.92
CA ARG A 479 17.47 32.88 8.21
C ARG A 479 17.47 31.46 8.76
N ALA A 480 17.30 31.30 10.06
CA ALA A 480 17.39 29.98 10.67
C ALA A 480 16.27 29.00 10.25
N TRP A 481 15.15 29.52 9.74
CA TRP A 481 14.07 28.71 9.14
C TRP A 481 14.51 27.93 7.89
N LEU A 482 15.68 28.24 7.31
CA LEU A 482 16.25 27.51 6.18
C LEU A 482 16.91 26.19 6.61
N LEU A 483 17.36 26.05 7.86
CA LEU A 483 18.04 24.84 8.35
C LEU A 483 17.18 23.57 8.22
N PRO A 484 15.88 23.56 8.61
CA PRO A 484 15.01 22.41 8.37
C PRO A 484 14.79 22.11 6.88
N LEU A 485 14.77 23.13 6.01
CA LEU A 485 14.62 22.94 4.56
C LEU A 485 15.87 22.30 3.97
N LEU A 486 17.05 22.78 4.36
CA LEU A 486 18.33 22.17 3.97
C LEU A 486 18.39 20.70 4.43
N ARG A 487 17.93 20.39 5.65
CA ARG A 487 17.90 19.01 6.14
C ARG A 487 17.05 18.08 5.26
N ASP A 488 15.87 18.52 4.87
CA ASP A 488 14.88 17.65 4.22
C ASP A 488 15.04 17.57 2.69
N TYR A 489 15.72 18.56 2.07
CA TYR A 489 15.82 18.66 0.62
C TYR A 489 17.23 18.56 0.03
N THR A 490 18.29 18.62 0.85
CA THR A 490 19.66 18.44 0.34
C THR A 490 19.90 16.99 -0.10
N ALA A 491 20.33 16.83 -1.35
CA ALA A 491 20.83 15.59 -1.93
C ALA A 491 21.69 15.93 -3.16
N ASN A 492 22.58 15.03 -3.57
CA ASN A 492 23.40 15.14 -4.79
C ASN A 492 24.12 16.48 -4.96
N THR A 493 24.92 16.86 -3.96
CA THR A 493 25.65 18.13 -3.87
C THR A 493 27.13 17.91 -3.56
N ASN A 494 27.92 18.98 -3.55
CA ASN A 494 29.31 18.98 -3.09
C ASN A 494 29.36 18.88 -1.55
N LEU A 495 29.97 17.81 -1.03
CA LEU A 495 30.24 17.63 0.40
C LEU A 495 31.26 18.66 0.91
N GLY A 496 32.17 19.13 0.05
CA GLY A 496 33.15 20.16 0.38
C GLY A 496 32.50 21.44 0.93
N HIS A 497 31.34 21.82 0.40
CA HIS A 497 30.57 22.97 0.89
C HIS A 497 30.13 22.83 2.36
N PHE A 498 29.76 21.61 2.80
CA PHE A 498 29.44 21.38 4.22
C PHE A 498 30.67 21.63 5.10
N LYS A 499 31.86 21.19 4.64
CA LYS A 499 33.12 21.35 5.36
C LYS A 499 33.59 22.81 5.43
N SER A 500 33.41 23.60 4.37
CA SER A 500 33.86 24.99 4.33
C SER A 500 32.91 25.98 5.03
N GLU A 501 31.60 25.78 4.92
CA GLU A 501 30.60 26.75 5.41
C GLU A 501 29.91 26.30 6.70
N LEU A 502 29.41 25.05 6.74
CA LEU A 502 28.57 24.58 7.84
C LEU A 502 29.37 24.11 9.05
N VAL A 503 30.54 23.49 8.85
CA VAL A 503 31.42 23.09 9.97
C VAL A 503 31.91 24.32 10.76
N PRO A 504 32.51 25.37 10.16
CA PRO A 504 32.94 26.55 10.91
C PRO A 504 31.78 27.29 11.58
N LEU A 505 30.61 27.32 10.94
CA LEU A 505 29.40 27.86 11.57
C LEU A 505 29.00 27.07 12.82
N SER A 506 29.06 25.74 12.76
CA SER A 506 28.77 24.88 13.91
C SER A 506 29.79 25.06 15.03
N GLU A 507 31.08 25.22 14.70
CA GLU A 507 32.15 25.47 15.65
C GLU A 507 31.94 26.82 16.34
N LEU A 508 31.64 27.88 15.59
CA LEU A 508 31.37 29.20 16.16
C LEU A 508 30.17 29.19 17.10
N MET A 509 29.09 28.49 16.76
CA MET A 509 27.94 28.34 17.65
C MET A 509 28.26 27.48 18.87
N PHE A 510 29.07 26.42 18.70
CA PHE A 510 29.49 25.57 19.81
C PHE A 510 30.47 26.28 20.76
N GLN A 511 31.38 27.12 20.26
CA GLN A 511 32.25 27.96 21.08
C GLN A 511 31.44 28.90 21.96
N ARG A 512 30.39 29.55 21.42
CA ARG A 512 29.47 30.37 22.24
C ARG A 512 28.77 29.56 23.36
N VAL A 513 28.51 28.28 23.14
CA VAL A 513 27.97 27.39 24.17
C VAL A 513 29.03 27.04 25.22
N LEU A 514 30.29 26.82 24.80
CA LEU A 514 31.41 26.54 25.70
C LEU A 514 31.79 27.75 26.56
N ASP A 515 31.80 28.96 25.97
CA ASP A 515 32.16 30.22 26.64
C ASP A 515 31.23 30.54 27.81
N HIS A 516 29.99 30.06 27.78
CA HIS A 516 29.06 30.19 28.90
C HIS A 516 29.39 29.28 30.08
N GLY A 517 30.18 28.22 29.86
CA GLY A 517 30.63 27.31 30.90
C GLY A 517 29.48 26.60 31.64
N ALA A 518 29.64 26.46 32.96
CA ALA A 518 28.72 25.70 33.83
C ALA A 518 27.56 26.54 34.41
N ALA A 519 27.39 27.80 33.98
CA ALA A 519 26.28 28.64 34.41
C ALA A 519 24.92 28.09 33.92
N GLU A 520 23.82 28.51 34.55
CA GLU A 520 22.48 28.07 34.15
C GLU A 520 22.18 28.46 32.70
N LYS A 521 21.88 27.46 31.86
CA LYS A 521 21.71 27.68 30.42
C LYS A 521 20.58 28.67 30.15
N THR A 522 20.95 29.85 29.67
CA THR A 522 20.00 30.85 29.15
C THR A 522 19.24 30.30 27.94
N MET A 523 18.12 30.95 27.58
CA MET A 523 17.34 30.57 26.39
C MET A 523 18.21 30.61 25.12
N GLU A 524 19.13 31.57 25.03
CA GLU A 524 20.02 31.77 23.87
C GLU A 524 20.99 30.60 23.68
N ILE A 525 21.49 30.01 24.76
CA ILE A 525 22.43 28.89 24.69
C ILE A 525 21.73 27.61 24.29
N LYS A 526 20.52 27.38 24.80
CA LYS A 526 19.67 26.26 24.35
C LYS A 526 19.37 26.39 22.86
N ILE A 527 19.22 27.61 22.36
CA ILE A 527 19.05 27.92 20.94
C ILE A 527 20.32 27.56 20.16
N PHE A 528 21.50 28.03 20.58
CA PHE A 528 22.77 27.68 19.94
C PHE A 528 23.03 26.16 19.92
N GLU A 529 22.76 25.45 21.03
CA GLU A 529 22.84 23.99 21.08
C GLU A 529 21.91 23.32 20.05
N THR A 530 20.69 23.86 19.90
CA THR A 530 19.73 23.34 18.92
C THR A 530 20.17 23.63 17.49
N VAL A 531 20.75 24.81 17.23
CA VAL A 531 21.31 25.18 15.92
C VAL A 531 22.47 24.27 15.57
N VAL A 532 23.38 23.97 16.49
CA VAL A 532 24.48 22.99 16.28
C VAL A 532 23.90 21.63 15.88
N GLN A 533 22.91 21.12 16.62
CA GLN A 533 22.25 19.86 16.25
C GLN A 533 21.57 19.92 14.89
N GLN A 534 20.91 21.04 14.55
CA GLN A 534 20.27 21.22 13.25
C GLN A 534 21.29 21.24 12.12
N ILE A 535 22.42 21.92 12.27
CA ILE A 535 23.50 21.93 11.27
C ILE A 535 24.00 20.50 11.00
N TRP A 536 24.33 19.75 12.05
CA TRP A 536 24.78 18.36 11.90
C TRP A 536 23.69 17.43 11.37
N SER A 537 22.41 17.74 11.60
CA SER A 537 21.30 16.97 11.01
C SER A 537 21.18 17.12 9.49
N ILE A 538 21.82 18.14 8.89
CA ILE A 538 21.85 18.35 7.43
C ILE A 538 22.91 17.46 6.76
N LEU A 539 23.96 17.06 7.49
CA LEU A 539 25.07 16.24 6.96
C LEU A 539 24.62 14.99 6.18
N PRO A 540 23.62 14.19 6.65
CA PRO A 540 23.14 13.04 5.88
C PRO A 540 22.68 13.37 4.46
N GLY A 541 22.11 14.56 4.21
CA GLY A 541 21.71 15.01 2.88
C GLY A 541 22.91 15.31 1.98
N TYR A 542 23.98 15.89 2.53
CA TYR A 542 25.25 16.07 1.80
C TYR A 542 25.95 14.74 1.50
N CYS A 543 25.68 13.71 2.30
CA CYS A 543 26.18 12.36 2.09
C CYS A 543 25.32 11.50 1.15
N ASP A 544 24.20 12.02 0.63
CA ASP A 544 23.41 11.35 -0.39
C ASP A 544 23.94 11.66 -1.79
N LEU A 545 24.71 10.72 -2.35
CA LEU A 545 25.33 10.83 -3.67
C LEU A 545 26.15 12.12 -3.88
N PRO A 546 27.16 12.44 -3.04
CA PRO A 546 27.98 13.63 -3.24
C PRO A 546 28.83 13.53 -4.50
N LEU A 547 28.97 14.67 -5.20
CA LEU A 547 29.68 14.77 -6.48
C LEU A 547 31.21 14.77 -6.33
N ASP A 548 31.71 15.15 -5.15
CA ASP A 548 33.12 15.38 -4.82
C ASP A 548 33.61 14.43 -3.71
N LEU A 549 32.97 13.27 -3.53
CA LEU A 549 33.19 12.34 -2.40
C LEU A 549 34.67 12.07 -2.11
N ARG A 550 35.46 11.75 -3.14
CA ARG A 550 36.86 11.36 -3.02
C ARG A 550 37.79 12.52 -2.65
N GLU A 551 37.38 13.75 -2.93
CA GLU A 551 38.15 14.96 -2.63
C GLU A 551 37.75 15.55 -1.28
N ALA A 552 36.44 15.63 -1.01
CA ALA A 552 35.90 16.25 0.20
C ALA A 552 35.98 15.34 1.43
N PHE A 553 35.81 14.02 1.27
CA PHE A 553 35.91 13.05 2.37
C PHE A 553 37.37 12.62 2.57
N ASP A 554 38.23 13.59 2.93
CA ASP A 554 39.64 13.39 3.20
C ASP A 554 39.90 12.83 4.62
N GLN A 555 41.15 12.46 4.89
CA GLN A 555 41.58 11.94 6.19
C GLN A 555 41.25 12.90 7.34
N GLY A 556 41.44 14.21 7.15
CA GLY A 556 41.14 15.21 8.17
C GLY A 556 39.65 15.28 8.52
N PHE A 557 38.77 15.25 7.52
CA PHE A 557 37.32 15.19 7.76
C PHE A 557 36.91 13.89 8.45
N ALA A 558 37.50 12.76 8.04
CA ALA A 558 37.25 11.46 8.66
C ALA A 558 37.65 11.42 10.14
N GLU A 559 38.82 11.94 10.49
CA GLU A 559 39.31 12.04 11.87
C GLU A 559 38.43 12.95 12.74
N MET A 560 37.97 14.08 12.20
CA MET A 560 37.02 14.95 12.89
C MET A 560 35.70 14.22 13.19
N LEU A 561 35.11 13.51 12.22
CA LEU A 561 33.90 12.73 12.44
C LEU A 561 34.11 11.62 13.48
N ALA A 562 35.25 10.94 13.44
CA ALA A 562 35.61 9.94 14.43
C ALA A 562 35.70 10.53 15.86
N ASN A 563 36.32 11.70 16.01
CA ASN A 563 36.41 12.41 17.28
C ASN A 563 35.03 12.83 17.80
N LEU A 564 34.17 13.35 16.91
CA LEU A 564 32.79 13.72 17.26
C LEU A 564 31.96 12.52 17.69
N LEU A 565 32.14 11.35 17.07
CA LEU A 565 31.47 10.11 17.49
C LEU A 565 31.85 9.71 18.93
N TYR A 566 33.10 9.92 19.35
CA TYR A 566 33.51 9.67 20.73
C TYR A 566 32.96 10.72 21.69
N GLN A 567 33.18 12.01 21.40
CA GLN A 567 32.94 13.12 22.32
C GLN A 567 31.46 13.50 22.45
N GLN A 568 30.69 13.47 21.36
CA GLN A 568 29.34 14.01 21.31
C GLN A 568 28.27 12.94 21.08
N VAL A 569 27.70 12.41 22.17
CA VAL A 569 26.66 11.37 22.13
C VAL A 569 25.42 11.79 21.33
N ASN A 570 25.05 13.07 21.37
CA ASN A 570 23.87 13.60 20.68
C ASN A 570 24.02 13.57 19.15
N LEU A 571 25.25 13.74 18.63
CA LEU A 571 25.52 13.77 17.18
C LEU A 571 25.72 12.38 16.57
N ARG A 572 25.95 11.34 17.40
CA ARG A 572 26.23 9.98 16.93
C ARG A 572 25.23 9.49 15.90
N LEU A 573 23.93 9.79 16.09
CA LEU A 573 22.88 9.33 15.19
C LEU A 573 22.95 9.97 13.81
N ASP A 574 23.17 11.28 13.73
CA ASP A 574 23.22 12.00 12.46
C ASP A 574 24.51 11.69 11.69
N ILE A 575 25.65 11.57 12.41
CA ILE A 575 26.91 11.12 11.80
C ILE A 575 26.78 9.67 11.29
N CYS A 576 26.20 8.76 12.08
CA CYS A 576 26.00 7.37 11.64
C CYS A 576 25.09 7.28 10.42
N ARG A 577 24.04 8.11 10.34
CA ARG A 577 23.16 8.20 9.16
C ARG A 577 23.92 8.71 7.95
N ALA A 578 24.76 9.73 8.10
CA ALA A 578 25.57 10.28 7.03
C ALA A 578 26.56 9.25 6.47
N LEU A 579 27.34 8.61 7.35
CA LEU A 579 28.29 7.55 6.98
C LEU A 579 27.58 6.37 6.28
N LYS A 580 26.42 5.97 6.80
CA LYS A 580 25.59 4.92 6.20
C LYS A 580 25.10 5.32 4.79
N GLN A 581 24.62 6.56 4.63
CA GLN A 581 24.11 7.07 3.36
C GLN A 581 25.19 7.07 2.27
N LEU A 582 26.44 7.43 2.60
CA LEU A 582 27.57 7.40 1.65
C LEU A 582 27.72 6.02 1.00
N VAL A 583 27.58 4.96 1.79
CA VAL A 583 27.73 3.58 1.29
C VAL A 583 26.45 3.12 0.57
N GLU A 584 25.29 3.20 1.22
CA GLU A 584 24.04 2.64 0.67
C GLU A 584 23.61 3.33 -0.63
N SER A 585 23.79 4.65 -0.74
CA SER A 585 23.41 5.39 -1.95
C SER A 585 24.25 4.98 -3.17
N ASN A 586 25.57 4.85 -3.00
CA ASN A 586 26.47 4.38 -4.06
C ASN A 586 26.24 2.89 -4.39
N GLN A 587 25.94 2.04 -3.41
CA GLN A 587 25.59 0.63 -3.64
C GLN A 587 24.29 0.48 -4.44
N ALA A 588 23.29 1.32 -4.15
CA ALA A 588 22.03 1.33 -4.89
C ALA A 588 22.24 1.63 -6.38
N ILE A 589 23.18 2.52 -6.73
CA ILE A 589 23.54 2.78 -8.14
C ILE A 589 24.36 1.63 -8.73
N ALA A 590 25.36 1.14 -8.00
CA ALA A 590 26.27 0.10 -8.49
C ALA A 590 25.59 -1.25 -8.77
N SER A 591 24.43 -1.50 -8.15
CA SER A 591 23.63 -2.74 -8.26
C SER A 591 22.56 -2.70 -9.36
N ILE A 592 22.32 -1.57 -10.02
CA ILE A 592 21.37 -1.48 -11.14
C ILE A 592 21.87 -2.37 -12.29
N GLU A 593 20.99 -3.19 -12.87
CA GLU A 593 21.35 -4.10 -13.98
C GLU A 593 21.26 -3.42 -15.36
N GLU A 594 20.42 -2.39 -15.53
CA GLU A 594 20.11 -1.70 -16.80
C GLU A 594 21.22 -0.73 -17.26
N GLU A 595 21.10 -0.04 -18.41
CA GLU A 595 22.09 0.98 -18.83
C GLU A 595 22.10 2.21 -17.90
N ASP A 596 23.16 3.02 -17.98
CA ASP A 596 23.30 4.21 -17.14
C ASP A 596 22.34 5.32 -17.59
N ASP A 597 21.27 5.50 -16.84
CA ASP A 597 20.43 6.70 -16.91
C ASP A 597 20.91 7.73 -15.88
N LEU A 598 21.73 8.68 -16.33
CA LEU A 598 22.29 9.74 -15.49
C LEU A 598 21.22 10.67 -14.90
N VAL A 599 20.03 10.75 -15.49
CA VAL A 599 18.90 11.53 -14.95
C VAL A 599 18.30 10.82 -13.74
N LEU A 600 18.09 9.51 -13.83
CA LEU A 600 17.60 8.69 -12.71
C LEU A 600 18.66 8.45 -11.64
N GLN A 601 19.93 8.36 -12.03
CA GLN A 601 21.08 8.13 -11.14
C GLN A 601 21.65 9.42 -10.52
N SER A 602 21.04 10.58 -10.77
CA SER A 602 21.48 11.87 -10.24
C SER A 602 22.95 12.18 -10.54
N ARG A 603 23.35 12.12 -11.83
CA ARG A 603 24.70 12.45 -12.33
C ARG A 603 25.85 11.52 -11.92
N ILE A 604 25.61 10.51 -11.07
CA ILE A 604 26.66 9.55 -10.68
C ILE A 604 26.53 8.29 -11.53
N SER A 605 27.55 8.02 -12.35
CA SER A 605 27.62 6.78 -13.14
C SER A 605 27.91 5.56 -12.27
N LYS A 606 27.64 4.35 -12.78
CA LYS A 606 28.02 3.12 -12.08
C LYS A 606 29.53 2.99 -11.85
N ALA A 607 30.34 3.43 -12.81
CA ALA A 607 31.80 3.38 -12.71
C ALA A 607 32.31 4.28 -11.57
N GLU A 608 31.72 5.46 -11.44
CA GLU A 608 32.01 6.39 -10.36
C GLU A 608 31.52 5.87 -9.02
N ALA A 609 30.29 5.35 -8.94
CA ALA A 609 29.76 4.73 -7.72
C ALA A 609 30.66 3.59 -7.22
N ARG A 610 31.18 2.73 -8.11
CA ARG A 610 32.14 1.66 -7.76
C ARG A 610 33.47 2.22 -7.25
N SER A 611 33.95 3.30 -7.85
CA SER A 611 35.18 3.98 -7.45
C SER A 611 35.02 4.66 -6.08
N ASN A 612 33.86 5.25 -5.80
CA ASN A 612 33.50 5.81 -4.49
C ASN A 612 33.45 4.72 -3.42
N LEU A 613 32.83 3.55 -3.72
CA LEU A 613 32.81 2.42 -2.79
C LEU A 613 34.20 1.85 -2.52
N ALA A 614 35.06 1.77 -3.53
CA ALA A 614 36.45 1.33 -3.36
C ALA A 614 37.25 2.29 -2.47
N TYR A 615 37.06 3.62 -2.64
CA TYR A 615 37.67 4.63 -1.77
C TYR A 615 37.18 4.53 -0.32
N LEU A 616 35.86 4.42 -0.11
CA LEU A 616 35.29 4.22 1.23
C LEU A 616 35.76 2.91 1.88
N GLY A 617 35.98 1.86 1.08
CA GLY A 617 36.57 0.60 1.52
C GLY A 617 37.96 0.75 2.13
N GLN A 618 38.81 1.64 1.60
CA GLN A 618 40.15 1.90 2.14
C GLN A 618 40.12 2.59 3.51
N LEU A 619 39.06 3.35 3.80
CA LEU A 619 38.86 4.02 5.09
C LEU A 619 38.08 3.14 6.09
N ALA A 620 37.61 1.97 5.66
CA ALA A 620 36.63 1.19 6.42
C ALA A 620 37.17 0.64 7.73
N GLY A 621 38.39 0.09 7.80
CA GLY A 621 38.92 -0.46 9.05
C GLY A 621 39.07 0.57 10.16
N ASN A 622 39.49 1.79 9.83
CA ASN A 622 39.58 2.90 10.78
C ASN A 622 38.20 3.24 11.36
N PHE A 623 37.19 3.41 10.49
CA PHE A 623 35.83 3.69 10.94
C PHE A 623 35.19 2.52 11.69
N LEU A 624 35.43 1.28 11.28
CA LEU A 624 34.93 0.09 11.97
C LEU A 624 35.50 0.01 13.40
N ALA A 625 36.79 0.28 13.58
CA ALA A 625 37.39 0.34 14.91
C ALA A 625 36.72 1.41 15.80
N VAL A 626 36.47 2.61 15.26
CA VAL A 626 35.76 3.68 15.96
C VAL A 626 34.32 3.28 16.29
N LEU A 627 33.59 2.77 15.32
CA LEU A 627 32.18 2.38 15.47
C LEU A 627 32.03 1.21 16.45
N PHE A 628 32.97 0.26 16.51
CA PHE A 628 32.96 -0.84 17.48
C PHE A 628 33.11 -0.31 18.92
N ASN A 629 34.04 0.61 19.14
CA ASN A 629 34.22 1.23 20.46
C ASN A 629 33.01 2.07 20.86
N VAL A 630 32.49 2.88 19.93
CA VAL A 630 31.29 3.71 20.14
C VAL A 630 30.06 2.82 20.41
N TYR A 631 29.92 1.69 19.72
CA TYR A 631 28.87 0.70 19.97
C TYR A 631 28.95 0.15 21.40
N GLY A 632 30.14 -0.19 21.89
CA GLY A 632 30.38 -0.63 23.26
C GLY A 632 29.98 0.42 24.31
N GLN A 633 30.28 1.70 24.06
CA GLN A 633 29.99 2.82 24.95
C GLN A 633 28.55 3.36 24.85
N THR A 634 27.76 2.90 23.88
CA THR A 634 26.40 3.40 23.65
C THR A 634 25.37 2.52 24.37
N LEU A 635 24.27 3.12 24.84
CA LEU A 635 23.17 2.38 25.49
C LEU A 635 22.38 1.52 24.50
N PRO A 636 21.81 0.36 24.91
CA PRO A 636 21.10 -0.55 24.00
C PRO A 636 20.02 0.09 23.13
N GLN A 637 19.29 1.09 23.62
CA GLN A 637 18.22 1.74 22.85
C GLN A 637 18.71 2.54 21.63
N SER A 638 19.94 3.04 21.63
CA SER A 638 20.50 3.87 20.55
C SER A 638 21.56 3.14 19.71
N ARG A 639 21.79 1.84 19.97
CA ARG A 639 22.75 1.00 19.26
C ARG A 639 22.31 0.60 17.84
N GLY A 640 21.01 0.54 17.57
CA GLY A 640 20.47 0.09 16.29
C GLY A 640 21.05 0.81 15.07
N PRO A 641 21.01 2.15 15.01
CA PRO A 641 21.59 2.92 13.90
C PRO A 641 23.09 2.72 13.73
N ILE A 642 23.86 2.62 14.83
CA ILE A 642 25.31 2.36 14.78
C ILE A 642 25.59 1.00 14.15
N LEU A 643 24.83 -0.04 14.52
CA LEU A 643 24.97 -1.38 13.97
C LEU A 643 24.65 -1.42 12.46
N GLN A 644 23.70 -0.59 12.00
CA GLN A 644 23.41 -0.45 10.57
C GLN A 644 24.57 0.21 9.82
N THR A 645 25.20 1.24 10.39
CA THR A 645 26.40 1.87 9.80
C THR A 645 27.56 0.89 9.75
N ILE A 646 27.78 0.10 10.81
CA ILE A 646 28.76 -0.99 10.83
C ILE A 646 28.47 -1.98 9.69
N ASN A 647 27.23 -2.42 9.54
CA ASN A 647 26.84 -3.35 8.48
C ASN A 647 27.10 -2.78 7.07
N ALA A 648 26.84 -1.48 6.86
CA ALA A 648 27.15 -0.81 5.61
C ALA A 648 28.67 -0.79 5.33
N TYR A 649 29.49 -0.40 6.31
CA TYR A 649 30.95 -0.37 6.11
C TYR A 649 31.57 -1.77 5.93
N LEU A 650 31.06 -2.79 6.61
CA LEU A 650 31.48 -4.18 6.42
C LEU A 650 31.24 -4.68 4.98
N SER A 651 30.17 -4.20 4.34
CA SER A 651 29.86 -4.59 2.96
C SER A 651 30.79 -3.99 1.89
N VAL A 652 31.59 -2.99 2.25
CA VAL A 652 32.61 -2.37 1.36
C VAL A 652 34.04 -2.63 1.80
N THR A 653 34.25 -3.26 2.96
CA THR A 653 35.60 -3.55 3.48
C THR A 653 36.31 -4.58 2.58
N PRO A 654 37.58 -4.35 2.19
CA PRO A 654 38.38 -5.34 1.47
C PRO A 654 38.53 -6.66 2.24
N GLY A 655 38.52 -7.78 1.53
CA GLY A 655 38.64 -9.13 2.11
C GLY A 655 39.75 -9.34 3.16
N PRO A 656 41.02 -8.94 2.91
CA PRO A 656 42.09 -9.15 3.91
C PRO A 656 41.89 -8.32 5.19
N GLU A 657 41.43 -7.08 5.05
CA GLU A 657 41.16 -6.19 6.19
C GLU A 657 39.94 -6.65 7.00
N LEU A 658 38.93 -7.21 6.32
CA LEU A 658 37.79 -7.84 6.97
C LEU A 658 38.21 -9.04 7.83
N MET A 659 39.14 -9.87 7.34
CA MET A 659 39.69 -10.99 8.12
C MET A 659 40.49 -10.52 9.33
N GLU A 660 41.35 -9.51 9.19
CA GLU A 660 42.10 -8.95 10.31
C GLU A 660 41.15 -8.36 11.38
N THR A 661 40.12 -7.65 10.92
CA THR A 661 39.09 -7.09 11.78
C THR A 661 38.33 -8.18 12.52
N PHE A 662 37.98 -9.28 11.83
CA PHE A 662 37.29 -10.42 12.42
C PHE A 662 38.16 -11.09 13.49
N ASP A 663 39.43 -11.40 13.17
CA ASP A 663 40.37 -12.00 14.09
C ASP A 663 40.57 -11.16 15.36
N ARG A 664 40.63 -9.83 15.20
CA ARG A 664 40.72 -8.88 16.32
C ARG A 664 39.48 -8.96 17.23
N VAL A 665 38.29 -8.95 16.65
CA VAL A 665 37.02 -9.07 17.38
C VAL A 665 36.91 -10.44 18.08
N CYS A 666 37.32 -11.52 17.41
CA CYS A 666 37.35 -12.87 17.97
C CYS A 666 38.32 -12.99 19.16
N LYS A 667 39.54 -12.45 19.05
CA LYS A 667 40.51 -12.41 20.15
C LYS A 667 40.00 -11.60 21.34
N MET A 668 39.40 -10.44 21.08
CA MET A 668 38.77 -9.63 22.12
C MET A 668 37.61 -10.37 22.79
N LEU A 669 36.79 -11.10 22.02
CA LEU A 669 35.68 -11.88 22.56
C LEU A 669 36.18 -13.04 23.41
N ALA A 670 37.21 -13.75 22.97
CA ALA A 670 37.85 -14.82 23.72
C ALA A 670 38.41 -14.29 25.06
N SER A 671 39.14 -13.16 25.04
CA SER A 671 39.63 -12.49 26.25
C SER A 671 38.47 -12.09 27.17
N ALA A 672 37.45 -11.41 26.64
CA ALA A 672 36.31 -10.98 27.44
C ALA A 672 35.56 -12.16 28.08
N LEU A 673 35.45 -13.28 27.38
CA LEU A 673 34.84 -14.51 27.91
C LEU A 673 35.68 -15.15 29.01
N GLN A 674 37.01 -15.04 28.97
CA GLN A 674 37.93 -15.51 30.01
C GLN A 674 37.92 -14.56 31.22
N ASP A 675 38.01 -13.25 30.98
CA ASP A 675 38.00 -12.20 32.01
C ASP A 675 36.69 -12.23 32.81
N GLU A 676 35.55 -12.46 32.15
CA GLU A 676 34.25 -12.61 32.82
C GLU A 676 34.18 -13.88 33.68
N GLU A 677 34.83 -14.96 33.28
CA GLU A 677 34.94 -16.18 34.08
C GLU A 677 35.82 -15.99 35.32
N GLU A 678 36.94 -15.29 35.18
CA GLU A 678 37.84 -14.95 36.30
C GLU A 678 37.20 -13.94 37.26
N ALA A 679 36.52 -12.92 36.74
CA ALA A 679 35.76 -11.96 37.53
C ALA A 679 34.59 -12.61 38.29
N ARG A 680 33.94 -13.63 37.70
CA ARG A 680 32.90 -14.40 38.39
C ARG A 680 33.48 -15.31 39.48
N ARG A 681 34.65 -15.93 39.25
CA ARG A 681 35.33 -16.75 40.26
C ARG A 681 35.79 -15.95 41.49
N SER A 682 36.14 -14.67 41.30
CA SER A 682 36.57 -13.76 42.37
C SER A 682 35.42 -13.06 43.11
N ARG A 683 34.23 -12.89 42.50
CA ARG A 683 33.08 -12.14 43.05
C ARG A 683 32.14 -12.90 44.00
N LYS A 684 32.56 -13.96 44.68
CA LYS A 684 31.68 -14.71 45.60
C LYS A 684 31.17 -13.94 46.84
N LYS A 685 31.55 -12.66 47.07
CA LYS A 685 31.02 -11.85 48.19
C LYS A 685 30.99 -10.34 47.92
N THR A 686 30.20 -9.84 46.97
CA THR A 686 29.54 -8.52 47.12
C THR A 686 28.50 -8.31 46.04
N GLU A 687 27.24 -8.13 46.43
CA GLU A 687 26.19 -7.58 45.58
C GLU A 687 26.49 -6.09 45.34
N GLN A 688 26.87 -5.75 44.11
CA GLN A 688 26.80 -4.38 43.61
C GLN A 688 25.79 -4.32 42.46
N PRO A 689 25.04 -3.22 42.34
CA PRO A 689 23.99 -3.07 41.34
C PRO A 689 24.59 -3.09 39.93
N ALA A 690 23.91 -3.78 39.02
CA ALA A 690 24.31 -3.95 37.63
C ALA A 690 24.66 -2.60 36.98
N SER A 691 25.89 -2.48 36.48
CA SER A 691 26.28 -1.38 35.58
C SER A 691 25.29 -1.34 34.42
N GLN A 692 24.74 -0.16 34.12
CA GLN A 692 23.78 0.04 33.02
C GLN A 692 24.34 -0.27 31.62
N MET A 693 25.65 -0.51 31.49
CA MET A 693 26.29 -0.93 30.25
C MET A 693 26.24 -2.45 30.08
N PRO A 694 25.84 -2.95 28.89
CA PRO A 694 25.91 -4.38 28.55
C PRO A 694 27.33 -4.92 28.70
N SER A 695 27.45 -6.20 29.07
CA SER A 695 28.73 -6.88 29.16
C SER A 695 29.48 -6.82 27.81
N THR A 696 30.80 -6.76 27.88
CA THR A 696 31.68 -6.65 26.70
C THR A 696 31.60 -7.89 25.82
N SER A 697 31.38 -9.08 26.40
CA SER A 697 31.18 -10.31 25.62
C SER A 697 29.90 -10.25 24.77
N HIS A 698 28.83 -9.65 25.30
CA HIS A 698 27.57 -9.48 24.57
C HIS A 698 27.67 -8.51 23.40
N THR A 699 28.47 -7.45 23.55
CA THR A 699 28.66 -6.45 22.47
C THR A 699 29.49 -7.03 21.36
N LEU A 700 30.59 -7.71 21.69
CA LEU A 700 31.46 -8.36 20.71
C LEU A 700 30.73 -9.48 19.96
N MET A 701 29.85 -10.23 20.61
CA MET A 701 29.04 -11.25 19.92
C MET A 701 28.06 -10.65 18.90
N ASP A 702 27.46 -9.48 19.17
CA ASP A 702 26.64 -8.79 18.15
C ASP A 702 27.46 -8.39 16.92
N LEU A 703 28.71 -7.97 17.13
CA LEU A 703 29.63 -7.62 16.04
C LEU A 703 29.98 -8.87 15.22
N VAL A 704 30.31 -9.99 15.87
CA VAL A 704 30.57 -11.28 15.19
C VAL A 704 29.37 -11.71 14.34
N ILE A 705 28.14 -11.63 14.87
CA ILE A 705 26.93 -11.96 14.13
C ILE A 705 26.77 -11.03 12.91
N THR A 706 27.05 -9.74 13.07
CA THR A 706 26.93 -8.76 11.98
C THR A 706 27.97 -9.01 10.88
N MET A 707 29.20 -9.38 11.25
CA MET A 707 30.28 -9.69 10.30
C MET A 707 30.04 -11.00 9.55
N SER A 708 29.33 -11.96 10.14
CA SER A 708 29.20 -13.35 9.65
C SER A 708 28.75 -13.51 8.18
N ILE A 709 28.00 -12.55 7.63
CA ILE A 709 27.51 -12.60 6.24
C ILE A 709 28.54 -12.17 5.20
N TYR A 710 29.62 -11.50 5.62
CA TYR A 710 30.66 -10.98 4.72
C TYR A 710 31.94 -11.82 4.77
N LEU A 711 32.06 -12.76 5.71
CA LEU A 711 33.29 -13.51 5.94
C LEU A 711 33.59 -14.52 4.82
N PRO A 712 34.87 -14.69 4.46
CA PRO A 712 35.29 -15.74 3.53
C PRO A 712 35.21 -17.13 4.19
N ARG A 713 35.30 -18.17 3.36
CA ARG A 713 35.11 -19.56 3.80
C ARG A 713 36.11 -20.01 4.87
N GLU A 714 37.31 -19.45 4.86
CA GLU A 714 38.42 -19.78 5.76
C GLU A 714 38.09 -19.43 7.23
N SER A 715 37.32 -18.37 7.47
CA SER A 715 37.01 -17.88 8.82
C SER A 715 35.89 -18.65 9.52
N PHE A 716 35.14 -19.51 8.81
CA PHE A 716 34.00 -20.22 9.41
C PHE A 716 34.40 -21.21 10.51
N GLY A 717 35.61 -21.79 10.46
CA GLY A 717 36.09 -22.69 11.51
C GLY A 717 36.09 -21.99 12.88
N ALA A 718 36.77 -20.85 12.98
CA ALA A 718 36.81 -20.04 14.19
C ALA A 718 35.42 -19.53 14.60
N LEU A 719 34.58 -19.14 13.63
CA LEU A 719 33.20 -18.71 13.88
C LEU A 719 32.37 -19.81 14.57
N PHE A 720 32.43 -21.05 14.07
CA PHE A 720 31.68 -22.18 14.64
C PHE A 720 32.24 -22.61 16.01
N GLU A 721 33.55 -22.54 16.22
CA GLU A 721 34.16 -22.79 17.54
C GLU A 721 33.67 -21.79 18.59
N ILE A 722 33.68 -20.49 18.26
CA ILE A 722 33.17 -19.43 19.13
C ILE A 722 31.67 -19.62 19.41
N ALA A 723 30.89 -19.91 18.38
CA ALA A 723 29.45 -20.17 18.53
C ALA A 723 29.19 -21.38 19.43
N THR A 724 29.96 -22.45 19.29
CA THR A 724 29.88 -23.66 20.11
C THR A 724 30.16 -23.34 21.57
N LEU A 725 31.26 -22.61 21.85
CA LEU A 725 31.60 -22.17 23.21
C LEU A 725 30.49 -21.30 23.81
N ALA A 726 29.93 -20.36 23.04
CA ALA A 726 28.87 -19.47 23.50
C ALA A 726 27.52 -20.17 23.72
N MET A 727 27.18 -21.18 22.91
CA MET A 727 25.94 -21.97 23.05
C MET A 727 25.94 -22.87 24.29
N MET A 728 27.13 -23.36 24.68
CA MET A 728 27.31 -24.29 25.79
C MET A 728 27.36 -23.63 27.18
N LYS A 729 27.37 -22.29 27.25
CA LYS A 729 27.31 -21.52 28.51
C LYS A 729 25.87 -21.32 28.95
N ASP A 730 25.40 -22.16 29.86
CA ASP A 730 24.09 -22.09 30.52
C ASP A 730 23.96 -20.91 31.50
N GLU A 731 25.07 -20.49 32.11
CA GLU A 731 25.17 -19.36 33.05
C GLU A 731 25.02 -17.96 32.41
N ASP A 732 24.84 -17.86 31.08
CA ASP A 732 24.56 -16.60 30.38
C ASP A 732 23.49 -16.75 29.28
N PRO A 733 22.20 -16.59 29.62
CA PRO A 733 21.09 -16.69 28.68
C PRO A 733 21.16 -15.68 27.52
N GLN A 734 21.76 -14.51 27.71
CA GLN A 734 21.82 -13.47 26.68
C GLN A 734 22.89 -13.78 25.63
N LEU A 735 24.04 -14.30 26.07
CA LEU A 735 25.10 -14.77 25.17
C LEU A 735 24.63 -15.98 24.36
N GLN A 736 24.00 -16.97 25.02
CA GLN A 736 23.45 -18.15 24.36
C GLN A 736 22.40 -17.76 23.29
N LYS A 737 21.50 -16.83 23.62
CA LYS A 737 20.52 -16.29 22.67
C LYS A 737 21.17 -15.66 21.44
N LYS A 738 22.26 -14.90 21.61
CA LYS A 738 23.01 -14.29 20.51
C LYS A 738 23.68 -15.35 19.65
N ALA A 739 24.28 -16.37 20.25
CA ALA A 739 24.92 -17.47 19.54
C ALA A 739 23.95 -18.20 18.59
N TYR A 740 22.72 -18.48 19.03
CA TYR A 740 21.71 -19.09 18.16
C TYR A 740 21.30 -18.24 16.95
N LYS A 741 21.39 -16.91 17.03
CA LYS A 741 21.09 -16.03 15.89
C LYS A 741 22.10 -16.12 14.76
N LEU A 742 23.28 -16.68 15.02
CA LEU A 742 24.32 -16.84 14.02
C LEU A 742 23.86 -17.78 12.88
N ILE A 743 23.20 -18.90 13.20
CA ILE A 743 22.79 -19.90 12.20
C ILE A 743 21.80 -19.30 11.19
N PRO A 744 20.66 -18.69 11.59
CA PRO A 744 19.77 -18.03 10.64
C PRO A 744 20.48 -16.93 9.84
N ARG A 745 21.38 -16.17 10.47
CA ARG A 745 22.12 -15.10 9.80
C ARG A 745 23.02 -15.62 8.67
N LEU A 746 23.68 -16.76 8.87
CA LEU A 746 24.51 -17.41 7.85
C LEU A 746 23.70 -17.88 6.65
N THR A 747 22.44 -18.31 6.85
CA THR A 747 21.57 -18.75 5.76
C THR A 747 21.15 -17.64 4.80
N GLU A 748 21.30 -16.36 5.18
CA GLU A 748 21.03 -15.22 4.30
C GLU A 748 22.08 -15.06 3.19
N SER A 749 23.28 -15.62 3.38
CA SER A 749 24.37 -15.55 2.41
C SER A 749 24.56 -16.88 1.67
N ALA A 750 24.89 -16.83 0.38
CA ALA A 750 25.15 -18.05 -0.40
C ALA A 750 26.36 -18.85 0.14
N ILE A 751 27.41 -18.15 0.56
CA ILE A 751 28.62 -18.76 1.14
C ILE A 751 28.30 -19.41 2.49
N GLY A 752 27.56 -18.71 3.36
CA GLY A 752 27.15 -19.24 4.65
C GLY A 752 26.21 -20.44 4.52
N ARG A 753 25.31 -20.44 3.54
CA ARG A 753 24.46 -21.60 3.22
C ARG A 753 25.30 -22.81 2.79
N ALA A 754 26.28 -22.62 1.90
CA ALA A 754 27.18 -23.69 1.49
C ALA A 754 28.02 -24.23 2.66
N ALA A 755 28.48 -23.37 3.57
CA ALA A 755 29.21 -23.79 4.78
C ALA A 755 28.33 -24.60 5.74
N LEU A 756 27.05 -24.23 5.91
CA LEU A 756 26.08 -24.98 6.73
C LEU A 756 25.68 -26.32 6.10
N GLU A 757 25.69 -26.44 4.78
CA GLU A 757 25.47 -27.71 4.06
C GLU A 757 26.67 -28.66 4.20
N GLU A 758 27.90 -28.15 4.15
CA GLU A 758 29.11 -28.95 4.33
C GLU A 758 29.29 -29.43 5.78
N ARG A 759 29.13 -28.53 6.76
CA ARG A 759 29.27 -28.85 8.20
C ARG A 759 27.96 -29.28 8.85
N ASN A 760 26.99 -29.74 8.05
CA ASN A 760 25.65 -30.04 8.53
C ASN A 760 25.64 -31.02 9.71
N ALA A 761 26.46 -32.07 9.64
CA ALA A 761 26.59 -33.07 10.70
C ALA A 761 27.14 -32.49 12.03
N GLU A 762 28.13 -31.59 11.96
CA GLU A 762 28.71 -30.92 13.14
C GLU A 762 27.66 -30.02 13.81
N VAL A 763 26.91 -29.25 13.01
CA VAL A 763 25.85 -28.35 13.52
C VAL A 763 24.69 -29.15 14.13
N GLN A 764 24.29 -30.27 13.54
CA GLN A 764 23.29 -31.16 14.12
C GLN A 764 23.76 -31.70 15.47
N ALA A 765 24.99 -32.22 15.56
CA ALA A 765 25.55 -32.73 16.81
C ALA A 765 25.66 -31.64 17.89
N LEU A 766 26.01 -30.42 17.50
CA LEU A 766 26.04 -29.26 18.39
C LEU A 766 24.64 -28.92 18.94
N LEU A 767 23.63 -28.89 18.07
CA LEU A 767 22.24 -28.63 18.49
C LEU A 767 21.74 -29.72 19.44
N LEU A 768 22.02 -30.99 19.15
CA LEU A 768 21.62 -32.11 20.03
C LEU A 768 22.31 -32.05 21.39
N SER A 769 23.64 -31.84 21.42
CA SER A 769 24.41 -31.77 22.67
C SER A 769 24.11 -30.54 23.53
N SER A 770 23.65 -29.44 22.93
CA SER A 770 23.26 -28.23 23.66
C SER A 770 21.83 -28.25 24.21
N ALA A 771 20.98 -29.21 23.81
CA ALA A 771 19.55 -29.23 24.15
C ALA A 771 19.27 -29.13 25.66
N GLU A 772 20.03 -29.87 26.49
CA GLU A 772 19.84 -29.88 27.95
C GLU A 772 20.30 -28.59 28.64
N LYS A 773 21.19 -27.83 28.01
CA LYS A 773 21.81 -26.61 28.57
C LYS A 773 21.12 -25.32 28.13
N VAL A 774 19.98 -25.41 27.43
CA VAL A 774 19.29 -24.24 26.89
C VAL A 774 18.44 -23.55 27.94
N SER A 775 18.78 -22.28 28.19
CA SER A 775 18.00 -21.39 29.04
C SER A 775 16.66 -21.02 28.38
N ALA A 776 15.61 -20.85 29.19
CA ALA A 776 14.27 -20.49 28.71
C ALA A 776 14.24 -19.23 27.80
N PRO A 777 15.00 -18.14 28.09
CA PRO A 777 15.04 -16.96 27.23
C PRO A 777 15.66 -17.19 25.83
N ALA A 778 16.51 -18.21 25.68
CA ALA A 778 17.19 -18.53 24.43
C ALA A 778 16.43 -19.52 23.53
N ARG A 779 15.42 -20.24 24.07
CA ARG A 779 14.66 -21.27 23.34
C ARG A 779 14.08 -20.80 22.01
N ARG A 780 13.52 -19.58 21.96
CA ARG A 780 12.99 -19.02 20.70
C ARG A 780 14.07 -18.92 19.62
N ASP A 781 15.22 -18.35 19.95
CA ASP A 781 16.31 -18.15 18.99
C ASP A 781 16.93 -19.49 18.60
N ARG A 782 16.96 -20.48 19.50
CA ARG A 782 17.29 -21.88 19.19
C ARG A 782 16.33 -22.52 18.20
N LEU A 783 15.01 -22.41 18.42
CA LEU A 783 14.00 -22.95 17.50
C LEU A 783 14.13 -22.29 16.12
N ALA A 784 14.44 -20.99 16.07
CA ALA A 784 14.71 -20.30 14.81
C ALA A 784 15.99 -20.82 14.12
N ALA A 785 17.04 -21.13 14.89
CA ALA A 785 18.25 -21.76 14.34
C ALA A 785 17.99 -23.15 13.76
N ILE A 786 17.19 -23.96 14.45
CA ILE A 786 16.75 -25.27 13.96
C ILE A 786 15.91 -25.10 12.69
N ALA A 787 14.96 -24.16 12.67
CA ALA A 787 14.12 -23.89 11.51
C ALA A 787 14.93 -23.47 10.27
N ALA A 788 16.00 -22.69 10.46
CA ALA A 788 16.92 -22.32 9.39
C ALA A 788 17.73 -23.52 8.86
N LEU A 789 18.02 -24.51 9.71
CA LEU A 789 18.81 -25.70 9.35
C LEU A 789 18.00 -26.77 8.61
N ILE A 790 16.74 -27.01 8.98
CA ILE A 790 15.92 -28.13 8.43
C ILE A 790 15.87 -28.17 6.89
N PRO A 791 15.70 -27.04 6.16
CA PRO A 791 15.72 -27.08 4.70
C PRO A 791 17.04 -27.61 4.12
N LEU A 792 18.16 -27.35 4.81
CA LEU A 792 19.53 -27.72 4.42
C LEU A 792 19.90 -29.16 4.80
N VAL A 793 19.09 -29.86 5.61
CA VAL A 793 19.38 -31.24 6.03
C VAL A 793 19.33 -32.18 4.82
N PRO A 794 20.39 -32.94 4.51
CA PRO A 794 20.38 -33.88 3.40
C PRO A 794 19.46 -35.09 3.68
N ASN A 795 18.97 -35.74 2.61
CA ASN A 795 18.08 -36.90 2.73
C ASN A 795 18.73 -38.11 3.44
N THR A 796 20.05 -38.12 3.58
CA THR A 796 20.82 -39.14 4.31
C THR A 796 20.81 -38.95 5.83
N SER A 797 20.48 -37.75 6.34
CA SER A 797 20.49 -37.43 7.77
C SER A 797 19.11 -37.06 8.31
N LEU A 798 18.04 -37.68 7.79
CA LEU A 798 16.67 -37.42 8.24
C LEU A 798 16.40 -37.84 9.69
N HIS A 799 17.28 -38.65 10.30
CA HIS A 799 17.26 -39.01 11.73
C HIS A 799 17.34 -37.79 12.66
N PHE A 800 17.80 -36.63 12.16
CA PHE A 800 17.79 -35.39 12.93
C PHE A 800 16.37 -34.96 13.31
N VAL A 801 15.39 -35.14 12.42
CA VAL A 801 13.99 -34.72 12.64
C VAL A 801 13.37 -35.41 13.86
N PRO A 802 13.35 -36.75 14.00
CA PRO A 802 12.87 -37.41 15.22
C PRO A 802 13.71 -37.06 16.45
N SER A 803 15.01 -36.78 16.30
CA SER A 803 15.91 -36.48 17.43
C SER A 803 15.57 -35.17 18.14
N ILE A 804 15.06 -34.16 17.43
CA ILE A 804 14.65 -32.86 18.00
C ILE A 804 13.14 -32.76 18.25
N LEU A 805 12.36 -33.76 17.81
CA LEU A 805 10.91 -33.66 17.76
C LEU A 805 10.28 -33.45 19.13
N SER A 806 10.76 -34.17 20.16
CA SER A 806 10.29 -34.02 21.54
C SER A 806 10.51 -32.60 22.06
N GLU A 807 11.66 -31.98 21.77
CA GLU A 807 11.98 -30.61 22.13
C GLU A 807 11.01 -29.61 21.49
N VAL A 808 10.75 -29.75 20.19
CA VAL A 808 9.85 -28.86 19.43
C VAL A 808 8.40 -29.03 19.91
N VAL A 809 7.96 -30.27 20.16
CA VAL A 809 6.61 -30.55 20.65
C VAL A 809 6.41 -29.91 22.03
N ILE A 810 7.34 -30.06 22.96
CA ILE A 810 7.26 -29.40 24.29
C ILE A 810 7.21 -27.88 24.13
N SER A 811 7.99 -27.32 23.21
CA SER A 811 8.04 -25.88 22.94
C SER A 811 6.71 -25.28 22.45
N CYS A 812 5.77 -26.10 21.96
CA CYS A 812 4.41 -25.66 21.62
C CYS A 812 3.60 -25.20 22.85
N LYS A 813 4.06 -25.52 24.06
CA LYS A 813 3.46 -25.12 25.35
C LYS A 813 4.32 -24.13 26.14
N GLU A 814 5.34 -23.55 25.51
CA GLU A 814 6.21 -22.54 26.13
C GLU A 814 5.42 -21.29 26.61
N HIS A 815 5.81 -20.67 27.72
CA HIS A 815 5.14 -19.45 28.19
C HIS A 815 5.29 -18.27 27.22
N ASN A 816 6.40 -18.20 26.49
CA ASN A 816 6.66 -17.16 25.51
C ASN A 816 5.86 -17.41 24.21
N GLU A 817 4.91 -16.53 23.91
CA GLU A 817 4.05 -16.61 22.71
C GLU A 817 4.85 -16.70 21.41
N ARG A 818 5.93 -15.92 21.27
CA ARG A 818 6.78 -15.95 20.06
C ARG A 818 7.57 -17.25 19.93
N ALA A 819 7.92 -17.88 21.05
CA ALA A 819 8.58 -19.19 21.02
C ALA A 819 7.59 -20.27 20.57
N ARG A 820 6.32 -20.19 21.05
CA ARG A 820 5.25 -21.10 20.62
C ARG A 820 4.94 -20.95 19.13
N SER A 821 4.84 -19.74 18.59
CA SER A 821 4.61 -19.55 17.15
C SER A 821 5.76 -20.13 16.33
N THR A 822 7.01 -19.84 16.71
CA THR A 822 8.21 -20.42 16.05
C THR A 822 8.20 -21.95 16.12
N ALA A 823 7.77 -22.55 17.24
CA ALA A 823 7.64 -24.01 17.36
C ALA A 823 6.56 -24.58 16.42
N PHE A 824 5.41 -23.91 16.29
CA PHE A 824 4.35 -24.31 15.35
C PHE A 824 4.82 -24.25 13.90
N ASP A 825 5.54 -23.20 13.52
CA ASP A 825 6.08 -23.05 12.17
C ASP A 825 7.15 -24.13 11.90
N LEU A 826 8.00 -24.42 12.89
CA LEU A 826 9.00 -25.48 12.80
C LEU A 826 8.37 -26.87 12.62
N LEU A 827 7.28 -27.19 13.34
CA LEU A 827 6.56 -28.47 13.16
C LEU A 827 6.04 -28.65 11.74
N VAL A 828 5.54 -27.58 11.13
CA VAL A 828 5.06 -27.60 9.74
C VAL A 828 6.22 -27.74 8.77
N LEU A 829 7.33 -27.02 9.01
CA LEU A 829 8.52 -27.08 8.17
C LEU A 829 9.17 -28.48 8.19
N MET A 830 9.22 -29.14 9.36
CA MET A 830 9.65 -30.53 9.50
C MET A 830 8.73 -31.50 8.73
N GLY A 831 7.41 -31.28 8.77
CA GLY A 831 6.44 -32.06 7.99
C GLY A 831 6.63 -31.90 6.48
N HIS A 832 6.83 -30.69 5.98
CA HIS A 832 7.15 -30.45 4.57
C HIS A 832 8.47 -31.10 4.16
N LYS A 833 9.49 -31.09 5.02
CA LYS A 833 10.77 -31.77 4.74
C LYS A 833 10.59 -33.29 4.62
N MET A 834 9.76 -33.89 5.47
CA MET A 834 9.41 -35.32 5.41
C MET A 834 8.63 -35.66 4.14
N MET A 835 7.72 -34.81 3.68
CA MET A 835 7.02 -35.00 2.40
C MET A 835 7.94 -34.83 1.19
N ALA A 836 8.85 -33.85 1.20
CA ALA A 836 9.79 -33.62 0.10
C ALA A 836 10.82 -34.76 -0.06
N ALA A 837 11.08 -35.52 1.01
CA ALA A 837 12.00 -36.66 1.02
C ALA A 837 11.28 -38.01 0.94
N GLU A 838 10.09 -38.06 0.32
CA GLU A 838 9.27 -39.27 0.23
C GLU A 838 10.06 -40.47 -0.33
N GLY A 839 10.09 -41.56 0.43
CA GLY A 839 10.82 -42.79 0.08
C GLY A 839 12.28 -42.86 0.56
N ALA A 840 12.83 -41.79 1.14
CA ALA A 840 14.14 -41.85 1.81
C ALA A 840 14.06 -42.63 3.13
N LYS A 841 15.11 -43.37 3.49
CA LYS A 841 15.16 -44.16 4.73
C LYS A 841 15.67 -43.31 5.89
N ILE A 842 14.90 -43.28 6.98
CA ILE A 842 15.28 -42.70 8.27
C ILE A 842 16.07 -43.76 9.04
N ASP A 843 17.30 -43.41 9.39
CA ASP A 843 18.19 -44.24 10.18
C ASP A 843 17.85 -44.13 11.67
N ASN A 844 16.95 -44.99 12.13
CA ASN A 844 16.44 -44.97 13.50
C ASN A 844 17.51 -45.32 14.56
N THR A 845 18.62 -45.97 14.18
CA THR A 845 19.71 -46.30 15.13
C THR A 845 20.48 -45.06 15.60
N LYS A 846 20.37 -43.94 14.87
CA LYS A 846 21.01 -42.66 15.21
C LYS A 846 20.12 -41.73 16.03
N VAL A 847 18.88 -42.14 16.31
CA VAL A 847 17.93 -41.34 17.08
C VAL A 847 18.19 -41.53 18.57
N PRO A 848 18.36 -40.45 19.36
CA PRO A 848 18.49 -40.55 20.81
C PRO A 848 17.33 -41.34 21.42
N HIS A 849 17.65 -42.28 22.32
CA HIS A 849 16.70 -43.14 23.04
C HIS A 849 16.01 -44.25 22.23
N MET A 850 16.37 -44.48 20.95
CA MET A 850 15.97 -45.70 20.23
C MET A 850 17.01 -46.83 20.37
N PRO A 851 16.58 -48.10 20.41
CA PRO A 851 17.50 -49.23 20.51
C PRO A 851 18.28 -49.44 19.20
N ALA A 852 19.49 -50.01 19.30
CA ALA A 852 20.44 -50.12 18.19
C ALA A 852 20.01 -51.07 17.06
N ASP A 853 18.95 -51.85 17.27
CA ASP A 853 18.32 -52.79 16.33
C ASP A 853 17.02 -52.24 15.70
N ALA A 854 16.71 -50.95 15.90
CA ALA A 854 15.49 -50.34 15.36
C ALA A 854 15.47 -50.36 13.81
N PRO A 855 14.38 -50.85 13.19
CA PRO A 855 14.30 -50.93 11.73
C PRO A 855 14.23 -49.53 11.11
N PRO A 856 14.84 -49.32 9.92
CA PRO A 856 14.77 -48.04 9.22
C PRO A 856 13.34 -47.78 8.73
N ALA A 857 12.81 -46.60 9.04
CA ALA A 857 11.48 -46.17 8.59
C ALA A 857 11.57 -45.39 7.27
N SER A 858 10.50 -45.38 6.47
CA SER A 858 10.45 -44.53 5.27
C SER A 858 9.92 -43.15 5.62
N ALA A 859 10.60 -42.09 5.16
CA ALA A 859 10.17 -40.72 5.34
C ALA A 859 8.84 -40.49 4.59
N THR A 860 7.76 -40.42 5.35
CA THR A 860 6.41 -40.12 4.86
C THR A 860 5.72 -39.20 5.86
N ILE A 861 4.66 -38.51 5.42
CA ILE A 861 3.85 -37.70 6.32
C ILE A 861 3.14 -38.55 7.38
N GLU A 862 2.82 -39.80 7.06
CA GLU A 862 2.20 -40.74 7.98
C GLU A 862 3.17 -41.18 9.09
N GLU A 863 4.41 -41.48 8.71
CA GLU A 863 5.46 -41.78 9.68
C GLU A 863 5.71 -40.56 10.58
N TYR A 864 5.77 -39.35 10.01
CA TYR A 864 5.90 -38.12 10.80
C TYR A 864 4.74 -37.92 11.78
N MET A 865 3.50 -38.16 11.34
CA MET A 865 2.32 -38.10 12.21
C MET A 865 2.38 -39.17 13.32
N THR A 866 2.89 -40.36 13.00
CA THR A 866 3.06 -41.47 13.94
C THR A 866 4.13 -41.14 14.98
N MET A 867 5.26 -40.57 14.58
CA MET A 867 6.33 -40.08 15.46
C MET A 867 5.81 -39.03 16.46
N VAL A 868 5.00 -38.06 16.01
CA VAL A 868 4.40 -37.07 16.92
C VAL A 868 3.34 -37.73 17.83
N SER A 869 2.59 -38.69 17.31
CA SER A 869 1.58 -39.44 18.06
C SER A 869 2.18 -40.31 19.16
N ALA A 870 3.42 -40.78 19.00
CA ALA A 870 4.15 -41.47 20.07
C ALA A 870 4.28 -40.62 21.35
N GLY A 871 4.30 -39.29 21.22
CA GLY A 871 4.29 -38.36 22.36
C GLY A 871 3.02 -38.42 23.22
N LEU A 872 1.92 -38.97 22.69
CA LEU A 872 0.69 -39.24 23.45
C LEU A 872 0.85 -40.35 24.48
N ALA A 873 1.83 -41.25 24.29
CA ALA A 873 2.22 -42.26 25.27
C ALA A 873 3.20 -41.73 26.33
N GLY A 874 3.47 -40.42 26.34
CA GLY A 874 4.38 -39.78 27.29
C GLY A 874 3.95 -39.98 28.75
N SER A 875 4.93 -40.05 29.66
CA SER A 875 4.68 -40.28 31.09
C SER A 875 4.17 -39.04 31.84
N THR A 876 4.38 -37.84 31.30
CA THR A 876 3.95 -36.59 31.93
C THR A 876 2.72 -35.98 31.26
N PRO A 877 1.73 -35.48 32.03
CA PRO A 877 0.58 -34.81 31.45
C PRO A 877 0.91 -33.61 30.57
N HIS A 878 2.00 -32.92 30.88
CA HIS A 878 2.49 -31.79 30.10
C HIS A 878 2.92 -32.23 28.68
N MET A 879 3.67 -33.34 28.58
CA MET A 879 4.08 -33.90 27.29
C MET A 879 2.88 -34.39 26.46
N ILE A 880 1.91 -35.05 27.09
CA ILE A 880 0.67 -35.49 26.41
C ILE A 880 -0.07 -34.26 25.88
N SER A 881 -0.28 -33.24 26.71
CA SER A 881 -0.94 -31.98 26.35
C SER A 881 -0.23 -31.22 25.22
N ALA A 882 1.10 -31.18 25.25
CA ALA A 882 1.93 -30.56 24.21
C ALA A 882 1.82 -31.34 22.88
N SER A 883 1.88 -32.68 22.93
CA SER A 883 1.71 -33.57 21.77
C SER A 883 0.36 -33.39 21.11
N ILE A 884 -0.73 -33.29 21.88
CA ILE A 884 -2.07 -33.00 21.35
C ILE A 884 -2.09 -31.65 20.62
N THR A 885 -1.41 -30.64 21.14
CA THR A 885 -1.36 -29.31 20.53
C THR A 885 -0.54 -29.31 19.23
N ALA A 886 0.58 -30.02 19.21
CA ALA A 886 1.41 -30.23 18.02
C ALA A 886 0.63 -30.99 16.92
N ILE A 887 -0.01 -32.10 17.29
CA ILE A 887 -0.91 -32.88 16.42
C ILE A 887 -2.02 -32.01 15.86
N THR A 888 -2.61 -31.13 16.66
CA THR A 888 -3.67 -30.21 16.21
C THR A 888 -3.18 -29.28 15.10
N ARG A 889 -1.94 -28.73 15.22
CA ARG A 889 -1.34 -27.85 14.21
C ARG A 889 -0.99 -28.59 12.93
N ILE A 890 -0.40 -29.79 13.05
CA ILE A 890 -0.02 -30.65 11.93
C ILE A 890 -1.26 -31.13 11.18
N LEU A 891 -2.30 -31.56 11.90
CA LEU A 891 -3.58 -31.96 11.33
C LEU A 891 -4.22 -30.81 10.55
N PHE A 892 -4.21 -29.59 11.08
CA PHE A 892 -4.78 -28.43 10.38
C PHE A 892 -4.14 -28.21 9.00
N GLU A 893 -2.82 -28.37 8.91
CA GLU A 893 -2.02 -28.18 7.68
C GLU A 893 -2.15 -29.37 6.71
N PHE A 894 -1.87 -30.59 7.19
CA PHE A 894 -1.67 -31.76 6.34
C PHE A 894 -2.90 -32.67 6.20
N ARG A 895 -4.09 -32.25 6.65
CA ARG A 895 -5.33 -33.07 6.60
C ARG A 895 -5.66 -33.69 5.24
N GLU A 896 -5.27 -33.05 4.13
CA GLU A 896 -5.57 -33.51 2.77
C GLU A 896 -4.59 -34.60 2.29
N HIS A 897 -3.45 -34.74 2.98
CA HIS A 897 -2.38 -35.70 2.66
C HIS A 897 -2.35 -36.89 3.64
N LEU A 898 -3.28 -36.95 4.60
CA LEU A 898 -3.38 -38.03 5.58
C LEU A 898 -4.47 -39.02 5.18
N ASN A 899 -4.20 -40.32 5.36
CA ASN A 899 -5.18 -41.36 5.08
C ASN A 899 -6.41 -41.26 6.01
N PRO A 900 -7.64 -41.47 5.52
CA PRO A 900 -8.86 -41.39 6.33
C PRO A 900 -8.88 -42.33 7.56
N SER A 901 -8.20 -43.49 7.48
CA SER A 901 -8.03 -44.42 8.60
C SER A 901 -7.23 -43.79 9.75
N THR A 902 -6.09 -43.18 9.44
CA THR A 902 -5.24 -42.52 10.46
C THR A 902 -5.96 -41.35 11.13
N LEU A 903 -6.76 -40.59 10.38
CA LEU A 903 -7.62 -39.54 10.90
C LEU A 903 -8.71 -40.09 11.85
N SER A 904 -9.30 -41.23 11.47
CA SER A 904 -10.29 -41.94 12.26
C SER A 904 -9.71 -42.42 13.60
N ASP A 905 -8.52 -43.00 13.58
CA ASP A 905 -7.83 -43.52 14.76
C ASP A 905 -7.43 -42.36 15.69
N LEU A 906 -6.87 -41.29 15.14
CA LEU A 906 -6.47 -40.09 15.89
C LEU A 906 -7.66 -39.49 16.65
N VAL A 907 -8.81 -39.32 15.99
CA VAL A 907 -10.02 -38.78 16.63
C VAL A 907 -10.52 -39.72 17.73
N GLN A 908 -10.43 -41.04 17.53
CA GLN A 908 -10.82 -42.02 18.56
C GLN A 908 -9.89 -41.98 19.78
N THR A 909 -8.58 -41.82 19.56
CA THR A 909 -7.63 -41.63 20.66
C THR A 909 -7.93 -40.34 21.44
N MET A 910 -8.33 -39.27 20.76
CA MET A 910 -8.69 -37.99 21.40
C MET A 910 -10.01 -38.07 22.18
N ASP A 911 -10.97 -38.89 21.73
CA ASP A 911 -12.19 -39.19 22.48
C ASP A 911 -11.86 -39.84 23.84
N LEU A 912 -10.87 -40.72 23.88
CA LEU A 912 -10.40 -41.32 25.14
C LEU A 912 -9.76 -40.25 26.05
N PHE A 913 -8.92 -39.36 25.51
CA PHE A 913 -8.28 -38.31 26.30
C PHE A 913 -9.27 -37.26 26.85
N LEU A 914 -10.44 -37.07 26.22
CA LEU A 914 -11.52 -36.27 26.78
C LEU A 914 -12.11 -36.87 28.05
N THR A 915 -11.95 -38.17 28.30
CA THR A 915 -12.41 -38.81 29.55
C THR A 915 -11.36 -38.78 30.67
N SER A 916 -10.18 -38.22 30.41
CA SER A 916 -9.08 -38.17 31.39
C SER A 916 -9.36 -37.17 32.53
N ASN A 917 -8.92 -37.49 33.74
CA ASN A 917 -9.09 -36.61 34.91
C ASN A 917 -8.15 -35.39 34.91
N ASN A 918 -7.25 -35.26 33.93
CA ASN A 918 -6.26 -34.19 33.91
C ASN A 918 -6.72 -32.99 33.07
N ARG A 919 -6.98 -31.87 33.75
CA ARG A 919 -7.45 -30.61 33.17
C ARG A 919 -6.52 -30.06 32.08
N GLU A 920 -5.21 -30.29 32.15
CA GLU A 920 -4.27 -29.79 31.16
C GLU A 920 -4.43 -30.50 29.81
N ILE A 921 -4.52 -31.84 29.85
CA ILE A 921 -4.75 -32.70 28.69
C ILE A 921 -6.09 -32.32 28.04
N VAL A 922 -7.14 -32.23 28.85
CA VAL A 922 -8.49 -31.88 28.40
C VAL A 922 -8.53 -30.50 27.73
N LYS A 923 -7.82 -29.50 28.27
CA LYS A 923 -7.73 -28.16 27.65
C LYS A 923 -7.17 -28.26 26.22
N SER A 924 -6.16 -29.10 26.00
CA SER A 924 -5.57 -29.35 24.68
C SER A 924 -6.50 -30.16 23.78
N CYS A 925 -7.16 -31.19 24.31
CA CYS A 925 -8.18 -31.97 23.59
C CYS A 925 -9.34 -31.11 23.09
N LEU A 926 -9.83 -30.17 23.91
CA LEU A 926 -10.89 -29.25 23.48
C LEU A 926 -10.43 -28.34 22.32
N GLY A 927 -9.15 -27.96 22.30
CA GLY A 927 -8.53 -27.27 21.17
C GLY A 927 -8.50 -28.14 19.91
N PHE A 928 -8.08 -29.39 20.04
CA PHE A 928 -8.08 -30.39 18.96
C PHE A 928 -9.49 -30.62 18.38
N VAL A 929 -10.49 -30.85 19.24
CA VAL A 929 -11.89 -31.06 18.83
C VAL A 929 -12.44 -29.84 18.10
N LYS A 930 -12.12 -28.63 18.56
CA LYS A 930 -12.50 -27.38 17.89
C LYS A 930 -11.95 -27.34 16.45
N VAL A 931 -10.67 -27.68 16.27
CA VAL A 931 -10.03 -27.71 14.94
C VAL A 931 -10.64 -28.80 14.06
N CYS A 932 -10.90 -29.99 14.59
CA CYS A 932 -11.59 -31.06 13.87
C CYS A 932 -12.96 -30.59 13.36
N VAL A 933 -13.79 -30.02 14.25
CA VAL A 933 -15.14 -29.50 13.95
C VAL A 933 -15.13 -28.39 12.89
N ILE A 934 -14.04 -27.64 12.76
CA ILE A 934 -13.92 -26.56 11.77
C ILE A 934 -13.32 -27.08 10.45
N SER A 935 -12.35 -27.99 10.51
CA SER A 935 -11.42 -28.24 9.40
C SER A 935 -11.64 -29.56 8.67
N LEU A 936 -12.14 -30.62 9.34
CA LEU A 936 -12.37 -31.93 8.70
C LEU A 936 -13.72 -32.00 7.98
N PRO A 937 -13.91 -32.78 6.90
CA PRO A 937 -15.19 -32.95 6.20
C PRO A 937 -16.36 -33.34 7.10
N THR A 938 -17.57 -32.88 6.77
CA THR A 938 -18.78 -33.10 7.57
C THR A 938 -19.15 -34.59 7.68
N GLU A 939 -18.88 -35.36 6.64
CA GLU A 939 -19.18 -36.79 6.55
C GLU A 939 -18.40 -37.63 7.58
N MET A 940 -17.17 -37.23 7.93
CA MET A 940 -16.34 -37.95 8.90
C MET A 940 -16.73 -37.65 10.36
N ILE A 941 -17.20 -36.43 10.66
CA ILE A 941 -17.53 -36.02 12.04
C ILE A 941 -18.95 -36.39 12.43
N GLN A 942 -19.90 -36.37 11.49
CA GLN A 942 -21.31 -36.62 11.75
C GLN A 942 -21.61 -37.94 12.49
N PRO A 943 -21.05 -39.11 12.12
CA PRO A 943 -21.27 -40.36 12.86
C PRO A 943 -20.64 -40.34 14.27
N ARG A 944 -19.61 -39.52 14.49
CA ARG A 944 -18.88 -39.39 15.76
C ARG A 944 -19.51 -38.39 16.73
N LEU A 945 -20.51 -37.62 16.31
CA LEU A 945 -21.25 -36.73 17.21
C LEU A 945 -21.91 -37.50 18.37
N ALA A 946 -22.22 -38.79 18.16
CA ALA A 946 -22.79 -39.66 19.19
C ALA A 946 -21.85 -39.90 20.39
N THR A 947 -20.54 -39.94 20.17
CA THR A 947 -19.53 -40.13 21.24
C THR A 947 -18.97 -38.81 21.73
N LEU A 948 -18.70 -37.87 20.82
CA LEU A 948 -18.10 -36.56 21.12
C LEU A 948 -18.99 -35.69 22.02
N LEU A 949 -20.30 -35.62 21.75
CA LEU A 949 -21.20 -34.72 22.49
C LEU A 949 -21.33 -35.09 23.97
N PRO A 950 -21.60 -36.36 24.35
CA PRO A 950 -21.60 -36.77 25.76
C PRO A 950 -20.28 -36.44 26.47
N ASN A 951 -19.14 -36.73 25.84
CA ASN A 951 -17.82 -36.49 26.43
C ASN A 951 -17.50 -34.98 26.60
N LEU A 952 -17.98 -34.13 25.69
CA LEU A 952 -17.83 -32.67 25.81
C LEU A 952 -18.71 -32.09 26.94
N MET A 953 -19.89 -32.66 27.18
CA MET A 953 -20.82 -32.15 28.19
C MET A 953 -20.34 -32.36 29.63
N VAL A 954 -19.57 -33.42 29.90
CA VAL A 954 -18.93 -33.65 31.21
C VAL A 954 -18.14 -32.41 31.65
N TRP A 955 -17.42 -31.78 30.73
CA TRP A 955 -16.60 -30.57 30.98
C TRP A 955 -17.39 -29.26 30.98
N SER A 956 -18.65 -29.28 30.55
CA SER A 956 -19.58 -28.15 30.72
C SER A 956 -20.09 -28.05 32.16
N HIS A 957 -20.15 -29.16 32.87
CA HIS A 957 -20.63 -29.26 34.26
C HIS A 957 -19.53 -29.03 35.32
N GLU A 958 -18.26 -28.99 34.91
CA GLU A 958 -17.15 -28.75 35.84
C GLU A 958 -17.11 -27.28 36.31
N HIS A 959 -16.88 -27.04 37.62
CA HIS A 959 -17.02 -25.74 38.30
C HIS A 959 -16.07 -24.60 37.85
N LYS A 960 -15.21 -24.78 36.83
CA LYS A 960 -14.36 -23.71 36.28
C LYS A 960 -14.98 -23.11 35.01
N GLY A 961 -15.45 -21.85 35.09
CA GLY A 961 -16.14 -21.13 34.00
C GLY A 961 -15.41 -21.11 32.65
N HIS A 962 -14.07 -21.20 32.63
CA HIS A 962 -13.25 -21.21 31.42
C HIS A 962 -13.46 -22.45 30.52
N PHE A 963 -13.73 -23.64 31.09
CA PHE A 963 -14.02 -24.85 30.29
C PHE A 963 -15.44 -24.82 29.71
N ARG A 964 -16.41 -24.39 30.52
CA ARG A 964 -17.80 -24.19 30.11
C ARG A 964 -17.91 -23.22 28.92
N ALA A 965 -17.16 -22.12 28.92
CA ALA A 965 -17.11 -21.17 27.81
C ALA A 965 -16.54 -21.81 26.53
N LYS A 966 -15.45 -22.58 26.64
CA LYS A 966 -14.85 -23.30 25.50
C LYS A 966 -15.79 -24.33 24.89
N VAL A 967 -16.41 -25.17 25.72
CA VAL A 967 -17.38 -26.18 25.26
C VAL A 967 -18.56 -25.48 24.56
N LYS A 968 -19.10 -24.40 25.15
CA LYS A 968 -20.15 -23.60 24.51
C LYS A 968 -19.75 -23.08 23.14
N HIS A 969 -18.52 -22.57 22.96
CA HIS A 969 -18.03 -22.10 21.66
C HIS A 969 -17.90 -23.23 20.62
N ILE A 970 -17.46 -24.42 21.04
CA ILE A 970 -17.41 -25.61 20.16
C ILE A 970 -18.83 -25.98 19.72
N LEU A 971 -19.79 -26.02 20.65
CA LEU A 971 -21.20 -26.31 20.36
C LEU A 971 -21.83 -25.26 19.42
N GLU A 972 -21.50 -23.98 19.58
CA GLU A 972 -21.94 -22.92 18.67
C GLU A 972 -21.43 -23.14 17.24
N ARG A 973 -20.21 -23.64 17.07
CA ARG A 973 -19.63 -23.99 15.77
C ARG A 973 -20.26 -25.26 15.20
N MET A 974 -20.46 -26.31 16.01
CA MET A 974 -21.17 -27.52 15.61
C MET A 974 -22.59 -27.22 15.13
N LEU A 975 -23.35 -26.38 15.85
CA LEU A 975 -24.71 -25.96 15.47
C LEU A 975 -24.76 -25.13 14.19
N ARG A 976 -23.68 -24.42 13.83
CA ARG A 976 -23.58 -23.71 12.53
C ARG A 976 -23.32 -24.68 11.39
N ARG A 977 -22.56 -25.74 11.63
CA ARG A 977 -22.05 -26.64 10.58
C ARG A 977 -22.95 -27.86 10.33
N PHE A 978 -23.47 -28.49 11.37
CA PHE A 978 -24.28 -29.73 11.30
C PHE A 978 -25.79 -29.49 11.50
N GLY A 979 -26.19 -28.25 11.81
CA GLY A 979 -27.57 -27.89 12.10
C GLY A 979 -28.00 -28.26 13.52
N PHE A 980 -29.22 -27.83 13.90
CA PHE A 980 -29.74 -28.02 15.25
C PHE A 980 -30.20 -29.47 15.50
N ASP A 981 -30.86 -30.09 14.52
CA ASP A 981 -31.51 -31.38 14.70
C ASP A 981 -30.49 -32.52 14.90
N ALA A 982 -29.38 -32.51 14.17
CA ALA A 982 -28.30 -33.49 14.31
C ALA A 982 -27.60 -33.40 15.67
N VAL A 983 -27.30 -32.18 16.15
CA VAL A 983 -26.61 -31.98 17.44
C VAL A 983 -27.54 -32.27 18.62
N ASN A 984 -28.83 -31.92 18.51
CA ASN A 984 -29.81 -32.15 19.58
C ASN A 984 -30.14 -33.64 19.76
N LYS A 985 -30.13 -34.44 18.68
CA LYS A 985 -30.37 -35.89 18.73
C LYS A 985 -29.37 -36.64 19.60
N HIS A 986 -28.11 -36.21 19.59
CA HIS A 986 -26.99 -36.89 20.26
C HIS A 986 -26.57 -36.22 21.59
N CYS A 987 -27.31 -35.20 22.04
CA CYS A 987 -27.06 -34.54 23.32
C CYS A 987 -27.80 -35.25 24.47
N PRO A 988 -27.14 -35.48 25.64
CA PRO A 988 -27.79 -35.93 26.86
C PRO A 988 -28.99 -35.06 27.24
N GLU A 989 -30.01 -35.65 27.87
CA GLU A 989 -31.29 -34.98 28.14
C GLU A 989 -31.16 -33.77 29.06
N ASP A 990 -30.24 -33.84 30.02
CA ASP A 990 -29.96 -32.77 31.00
C ASP A 990 -29.41 -31.49 30.34
N ASP A 991 -28.68 -31.64 29.22
CA ASP A 991 -27.97 -30.57 28.53
C ASP A 991 -28.72 -29.97 27.33
N ARG A 992 -29.87 -30.54 26.95
CA ARG A 992 -30.72 -30.02 25.86
C ARG A 992 -31.14 -28.56 26.09
N LYS A 993 -31.27 -28.14 27.35
CA LYS A 993 -31.55 -26.74 27.74
C LYS A 993 -30.42 -25.79 27.30
N LEU A 994 -29.16 -26.22 27.36
CA LEU A 994 -28.00 -25.42 26.96
C LEU A 994 -27.97 -25.19 25.45
N ILE A 995 -28.27 -26.22 24.65
CA ILE A 995 -28.38 -26.13 23.18
C ILE A 995 -29.54 -25.22 22.78
N LEU A 996 -30.71 -25.35 23.44
CA LEU A 996 -31.86 -24.48 23.21
C LEU A 996 -31.56 -23.01 23.55
N ASN A 997 -30.78 -22.75 24.61
CA ASN A 997 -30.33 -21.41 24.97
C ASN A 997 -29.38 -20.82 23.92
N ILE A 998 -28.45 -21.62 23.39
CA ILE A 998 -27.56 -21.20 22.29
C ILE A 998 -28.37 -20.87 21.02
N LYS A 999 -29.35 -21.71 20.65
CA LYS A 999 -30.27 -21.45 19.52
C LYS A 999 -31.02 -20.14 19.70
N LYS A 1000 -31.65 -19.93 20.86
CA LYS A 1000 -32.39 -18.70 21.19
C LYS A 1000 -31.49 -17.47 21.22
N SER A 1001 -30.25 -17.58 21.70
CA SER A 1001 -29.26 -16.49 21.69
C SER A 1001 -28.84 -16.14 20.27
N LYS A 1002 -28.61 -17.14 19.41
CA LYS A 1002 -28.29 -16.96 17.98
C LYS A 1002 -29.45 -16.35 17.20
N GLU A 1003 -30.69 -16.80 17.44
CA GLU A 1003 -31.88 -16.20 16.83
C GLU A 1003 -32.06 -14.74 17.25
N ARG A 1004 -31.76 -14.40 18.52
CA ARG A 1004 -31.74 -13.01 19.00
C ARG A 1004 -30.62 -12.19 18.36
N ALA A 1005 -29.42 -12.75 18.20
CA ALA A 1005 -28.30 -12.08 17.54
C ALA A 1005 -28.54 -11.89 16.04
N LYS A 1006 -29.14 -12.89 15.37
CA LYS A 1006 -29.58 -12.82 13.98
C LYS A 1006 -30.66 -11.75 13.82
N LYS A 1007 -31.71 -11.76 14.64
CA LYS A 1007 -32.74 -10.70 14.68
C LYS A 1007 -32.17 -9.31 15.00
N LYS A 1008 -31.13 -9.20 15.83
CA LYS A 1008 -30.44 -7.93 16.13
C LYS A 1008 -29.56 -7.46 14.98
N LYS A 1009 -28.95 -8.38 14.23
CA LYS A 1009 -28.17 -8.09 13.01
C LYS A 1009 -29.09 -7.74 11.84
N ASP A 1010 -30.22 -8.43 11.71
CA ASP A 1010 -31.26 -8.15 10.71
C ASP A 1010 -31.96 -6.83 11.03
N ALA A 1011 -32.26 -6.52 12.30
CA ALA A 1011 -32.76 -5.21 12.72
C ALA A 1011 -31.72 -4.08 12.59
N ALA A 1012 -30.42 -4.38 12.60
CA ALA A 1012 -29.36 -3.42 12.28
C ALA A 1012 -29.18 -3.22 10.77
N LYS A 1013 -29.50 -4.24 9.95
CA LYS A 1013 -29.58 -4.15 8.48
C LYS A 1013 -30.82 -3.40 8.00
N GLU A 1014 -31.93 -3.45 8.73
CA GLU A 1014 -33.15 -2.68 8.43
C GLU A 1014 -33.08 -1.20 8.88
N GLY A 1015 -32.06 -0.84 9.68
CA GLY A 1015 -31.84 0.52 10.20
C GLY A 1015 -30.82 1.36 9.43
N ASP A 1016 -30.17 0.81 8.41
CA ASP A 1016 -29.22 1.52 7.55
C ASP A 1016 -29.51 1.17 6.09
N GLY A 1017 -29.69 2.18 5.24
CA GLY A 1017 -30.07 2.00 3.86
C GLY A 1017 -28.99 1.31 3.03
N GLU A 1018 -29.40 0.42 2.12
CA GLU A 1018 -28.53 -0.27 1.16
C GLU A 1018 -27.50 0.66 0.49
N ASP A 1019 -26.23 0.45 0.83
CA ASP A 1019 -25.12 0.50 -0.13
C ASP A 1019 -23.91 -0.30 0.39
N SER A 1020 -23.38 -1.18 -0.47
CA SER A 1020 -22.08 -1.88 -0.39
C SER A 1020 -21.95 -3.09 0.57
N GLU A 1021 -22.17 -4.30 0.03
CA GLU A 1021 -21.42 -5.49 0.47
C GLU A 1021 -19.96 -5.35 0.01
N GLU A 1022 -19.13 -4.79 0.90
CA GLU A 1022 -17.74 -5.18 1.00
C GLU A 1022 -17.51 -5.71 2.40
N GLU A 1023 -17.17 -7.00 2.48
CA GLU A 1023 -16.59 -7.60 3.68
C GLU A 1023 -15.31 -6.84 4.04
N ARG A 1024 -15.42 -5.85 4.91
CA ARG A 1024 -14.25 -5.33 5.62
C ARG A 1024 -13.73 -6.46 6.52
N PRO A 1025 -12.50 -6.97 6.31
CA PRO A 1025 -11.95 -7.97 7.20
C PRO A 1025 -11.86 -7.36 8.59
N GLY A 1026 -12.46 -8.04 9.57
CA GLY A 1026 -12.38 -7.66 10.96
C GLY A 1026 -10.91 -7.50 11.35
N ARG A 1027 -10.54 -6.29 11.77
CA ARG A 1027 -9.33 -5.89 12.51
C ARG A 1027 -8.32 -7.06 12.71
N LYS A 1028 -7.58 -7.41 11.65
CA LYS A 1028 -6.42 -8.31 11.76
C LYS A 1028 -5.35 -7.54 12.51
N GLY A 1029 -5.13 -7.88 13.77
CA GLY A 1029 -4.17 -7.16 14.58
C GLY A 1029 -4.04 -7.73 15.98
N ARG A 1030 -3.67 -9.01 16.08
CA ARG A 1030 -2.90 -9.53 17.22
C ARG A 1030 -2.36 -10.95 17.03
N PHE A 1031 -2.95 -11.75 16.16
CA PHE A 1031 -2.51 -13.13 15.91
C PHE A 1031 -1.66 -13.21 14.63
N GLU A 1032 -0.47 -13.82 14.72
CA GLU A 1032 0.48 -13.99 13.61
C GLU A 1032 0.07 -15.12 12.63
N SER A 1033 -0.81 -16.05 13.04
CA SER A 1033 -1.27 -17.20 12.23
C SER A 1033 -2.80 -17.39 12.24
N GLU A 1034 -3.37 -17.88 11.13
CA GLU A 1034 -4.80 -18.24 11.03
C GLU A 1034 -5.19 -19.37 12.01
N TYR A 1035 -4.23 -20.24 12.33
CA TYR A 1035 -4.38 -21.28 13.34
C TYR A 1035 -4.55 -20.68 14.75
N ASP A 1036 -3.73 -19.69 15.11
CA ASP A 1036 -3.82 -19.00 16.42
C ASP A 1036 -5.13 -18.23 16.54
N GLN A 1037 -5.58 -17.60 15.46
CA GLN A 1037 -6.90 -16.99 15.42
C GLN A 1037 -8.01 -18.04 15.63
N ALA A 1038 -7.89 -19.23 15.02
CA ALA A 1038 -8.86 -20.30 15.22
C ALA A 1038 -8.84 -20.87 16.65
N LEU A 1039 -7.68 -20.93 17.31
CA LEU A 1039 -7.53 -21.52 18.65
C LEU A 1039 -7.84 -20.52 19.78
N TYR A 1040 -7.27 -19.31 19.74
CA TYR A 1040 -7.25 -18.32 20.83
C TYR A 1040 -8.25 -17.17 20.72
N SER A 1041 -8.97 -17.00 19.59
CA SER A 1041 -10.03 -15.98 19.44
C SER A 1041 -11.14 -16.05 20.50
N SER A 1042 -11.19 -17.12 21.29
CA SER A 1042 -12.15 -17.33 22.38
C SER A 1042 -11.63 -17.00 23.80
N GLU A 1043 -10.34 -16.72 23.99
CA GLU A 1043 -9.75 -16.46 25.32
C GLU A 1043 -9.61 -14.95 25.66
N GLU A 1044 -9.63 -14.05 24.66
CA GLU A 1044 -9.51 -12.59 24.88
C GLU A 1044 -10.74 -11.92 25.53
N SER A 1045 -11.85 -12.65 25.75
CA SER A 1045 -13.03 -12.11 26.44
C SER A 1045 -13.00 -12.21 27.97
N ASP A 1046 -12.01 -12.91 28.57
CA ASP A 1046 -12.00 -13.23 30.01
C ASP A 1046 -10.77 -12.69 30.79
N ALA A 1047 -10.01 -11.75 30.24
CA ALA A 1047 -8.89 -11.09 30.95
C ALA A 1047 -9.32 -9.80 31.68
N SER A 1048 -10.29 -9.89 32.57
CA SER A 1048 -10.50 -8.96 33.69
C SER A 1048 -11.25 -9.69 34.81
N GLY A 1049 -10.52 -10.19 35.80
CA GLY A 1049 -11.06 -11.02 36.89
C GLY A 1049 -11.38 -10.27 38.20
N SER A 1050 -12.25 -10.92 38.98
CA SER A 1050 -12.42 -10.95 40.46
C SER A 1050 -12.82 -9.66 41.21
N ASP A 1051 -14.06 -9.59 41.74
CA ASP A 1051 -14.40 -9.94 43.15
C ASP A 1051 -15.92 -9.94 43.38
N ASP A 1052 -16.31 -10.44 44.55
CA ASP A 1052 -17.56 -11.09 44.99
C ASP A 1052 -18.95 -10.43 44.79
N GLU A 1053 -19.94 -11.33 44.81
CA GLU A 1053 -21.40 -11.27 45.11
C GLU A 1053 -22.06 -9.87 45.26
N GLU A 1054 -23.09 -9.52 44.49
CA GLU A 1054 -24.48 -9.89 44.81
C GLU A 1054 -25.37 -9.97 43.54
N SER A 1055 -26.30 -10.92 43.59
CA SER A 1055 -27.27 -11.25 42.56
C SER A 1055 -28.33 -10.18 42.31
N GLU A 1056 -28.62 -9.83 41.05
CA GLU A 1056 -30.00 -9.57 40.62
C GLU A 1056 -30.29 -9.99 39.18
N ARG A 1057 -31.41 -10.71 39.04
CA ARG A 1057 -32.04 -11.13 37.80
C ARG A 1057 -32.78 -9.95 37.12
N PRO A 1058 -33.12 -10.09 35.82
CA PRO A 1058 -33.14 -8.99 34.87
C PRO A 1058 -34.50 -8.29 34.78
N LYS A 1059 -34.52 -6.99 34.48
CA LYS A 1059 -35.69 -6.33 33.89
C LYS A 1059 -35.39 -5.55 32.62
N LYS A 1060 -36.27 -5.85 31.66
CA LYS A 1060 -36.43 -5.37 30.29
C LYS A 1060 -36.17 -3.88 30.11
N GLY A 1061 -35.52 -3.56 29.00
CA GLY A 1061 -35.44 -2.21 28.47
C GLY A 1061 -36.80 -1.66 28.01
N ALA A 1062 -37.00 -0.39 28.30
CA ALA A 1062 -37.85 0.51 27.55
C ALA A 1062 -36.96 1.44 26.70
N ARG A 1063 -37.48 1.85 25.54
CA ARG A 1063 -36.81 2.57 24.46
C ARG A 1063 -36.51 4.05 24.81
N LYS A 1064 -35.42 4.55 24.22
CA LYS A 1064 -35.13 5.92 23.75
C LYS A 1064 -35.12 7.06 24.80
N GLY A 1065 -33.92 7.52 25.13
CA GLY A 1065 -33.64 8.82 25.76
C GLY A 1065 -32.23 9.25 25.36
N GLY A 1066 -32.04 10.53 25.01
CA GLY A 1066 -30.81 11.07 24.42
C GLY A 1066 -29.56 10.90 25.30
N ASN A 1067 -28.40 10.77 24.66
CA ASN A 1067 -27.13 10.74 25.37
C ASN A 1067 -26.78 12.15 25.89
N THR A 1068 -27.13 12.43 27.13
CA THR A 1068 -26.60 13.54 27.92
C THR A 1068 -25.53 13.00 28.88
N TYR A 1069 -24.34 13.62 28.90
CA TYR A 1069 -23.23 13.22 29.76
C TYR A 1069 -23.19 14.13 31.00
N ILE A 1070 -23.12 13.52 32.20
CA ILE A 1070 -22.93 14.21 33.48
C ILE A 1070 -21.43 14.19 33.79
N MET A 1071 -20.83 15.36 34.03
CA MET A 1071 -19.46 15.47 34.52
C MET A 1071 -19.46 15.32 36.04
N GLU A 1072 -18.86 14.24 36.54
CA GLU A 1072 -18.55 14.05 37.96
C GLU A 1072 -17.13 14.56 38.24
N ASP A 1073 -16.96 15.39 39.27
CA ASP A 1073 -15.67 15.67 39.88
C ASP A 1073 -15.49 14.77 41.11
N GLU A 1074 -14.34 14.10 41.21
CA GLU A 1074 -14.14 12.91 42.06
C GLU A 1074 -14.09 13.14 43.60
N ASP A 1075 -14.37 14.33 44.14
CA ASP A 1075 -14.17 14.59 45.59
C ASP A 1075 -15.35 15.22 46.36
N GLU A 1076 -16.58 15.26 45.83
CA GLU A 1076 -17.78 15.55 46.65
C GLU A 1076 -19.04 14.87 46.06
N PRO A 1077 -19.87 14.15 46.85
CA PRO A 1077 -21.06 13.50 46.32
C PRO A 1077 -22.12 14.54 45.92
N LEU A 1078 -22.56 14.47 44.67
CA LEU A 1078 -23.48 15.40 44.02
C LEU A 1078 -24.91 15.31 44.61
N ASP A 1079 -25.41 16.40 45.23
CA ASP A 1079 -26.79 16.50 45.70
C ASP A 1079 -27.74 16.90 44.55
N LEU A 1080 -28.66 16.00 44.21
CA LEU A 1080 -29.56 16.09 43.05
C LEU A 1080 -30.82 16.94 43.31
N LEU A 1081 -30.97 17.51 44.50
CA LEU A 1081 -32.09 18.40 44.83
C LEU A 1081 -31.76 19.87 44.62
N ASP A 1082 -30.50 20.23 44.38
CA ASP A 1082 -30.10 21.61 44.18
C ASP A 1082 -30.28 22.07 42.72
N SER A 1083 -30.83 23.27 42.55
CA SER A 1083 -31.25 23.85 41.26
C SER A 1083 -30.11 24.14 40.28
N ARG A 1084 -28.85 23.94 40.70
CA ARG A 1084 -27.63 24.10 39.90
C ARG A 1084 -27.14 22.81 39.23
N ALA A 1085 -27.73 21.64 39.53
CA ALA A 1085 -27.35 20.35 38.92
C ALA A 1085 -27.63 20.25 37.41
N LEU A 1086 -28.46 21.15 36.84
CA LEU A 1086 -28.77 21.18 35.41
C LEU A 1086 -27.66 21.79 34.54
N ALA A 1087 -26.70 22.51 35.13
CA ALA A 1087 -25.63 23.19 34.40
C ALA A 1087 -24.45 22.26 34.02
N SER A 1088 -24.37 21.05 34.60
CA SER A 1088 -23.29 20.07 34.37
C SER A 1088 -23.63 19.00 33.31
N ILE A 1089 -24.70 19.20 32.56
CA ILE A 1089 -25.22 18.24 31.57
C ILE A 1089 -24.86 18.73 30.16
N SER A 1090 -23.92 18.06 29.48
CA SER A 1090 -23.48 18.39 28.10
C SER A 1090 -23.95 17.36 27.07
N SER A 1091 -24.30 17.81 25.87
CA SER A 1091 -24.82 16.99 24.76
C SER A 1091 -23.74 16.46 23.80
N THR A 1092 -22.48 16.89 23.97
CA THR A 1092 -21.34 16.46 23.15
C THR A 1092 -20.28 15.76 24.01
N LYS A 1093 -19.84 14.57 23.58
CA LYS A 1093 -18.96 13.67 24.32
C LYS A 1093 -17.55 14.26 24.51
N PRO A 1094 -17.09 14.57 25.74
CA PRO A 1094 -15.76 15.16 25.95
C PRO A 1094 -14.65 14.11 25.80
N VAL A 1095 -13.57 14.48 25.11
CA VAL A 1095 -12.35 13.68 24.98
C VAL A 1095 -11.57 13.78 26.29
N LYS A 1096 -11.39 12.65 27.00
CA LYS A 1096 -10.59 12.60 28.24
C LYS A 1096 -9.14 13.02 27.96
N MET A 1097 -8.74 14.22 28.40
CA MET A 1097 -7.32 14.58 28.58
C MET A 1097 -6.77 13.78 29.77
N LYS A 1098 -5.61 13.13 29.58
CA LYS A 1098 -4.87 12.51 30.68
C LYS A 1098 -4.36 13.62 31.61
N ARG A 1099 -4.73 13.56 32.89
CA ARG A 1099 -4.17 14.40 33.96
C ARG A 1099 -2.68 14.07 34.17
N PRO A 1100 -1.79 15.08 34.37
CA PRO A 1100 -0.44 14.84 34.85
C PRO A 1100 -0.47 14.44 36.33
N THR A 1101 0.42 13.54 36.72
CA THR A 1101 0.58 13.06 38.11
C THR A 1101 1.04 14.19 39.04
N ARG A 1102 0.27 14.50 40.09
CA ARG A 1102 0.65 15.44 41.16
C ARG A 1102 1.67 14.79 42.10
N THR A 1103 2.81 15.44 42.31
CA THR A 1103 3.72 15.17 43.44
C THR A 1103 3.17 15.78 44.73
N LYS A 1104 3.38 15.12 45.87
CA LYS A 1104 2.83 15.52 47.20
C LYS A 1104 3.55 16.77 47.75
N ALA A 1105 2.79 17.71 48.32
CA ALA A 1105 3.30 18.87 49.06
C ALA A 1105 3.74 18.48 50.48
N LYS A 1106 4.78 19.15 51.03
CA LYS A 1106 5.29 18.95 52.39
C LYS A 1106 4.58 19.88 53.39
N VAL A 1107 4.39 19.38 54.61
CA VAL A 1107 3.71 20.03 55.76
C VAL A 1107 4.67 19.97 56.95
N ASP A 1108 4.64 20.95 57.85
CA ASP A 1108 5.37 20.88 59.13
C ASP A 1108 4.55 20.11 60.20
N LEU A 1109 5.19 19.79 61.33
CA LEU A 1109 4.72 18.98 62.46
C LEU A 1109 3.44 19.49 63.14
N ASP A 1110 3.03 20.74 62.94
CA ASP A 1110 1.74 21.29 63.41
C ASP A 1110 0.67 21.41 62.30
N GLY A 1111 0.87 20.74 61.16
CA GLY A 1111 -0.19 20.53 60.15
C GLY A 1111 -0.57 21.77 59.33
N LYS A 1112 0.19 22.87 59.41
CA LYS A 1112 0.02 24.05 58.56
C LYS A 1112 0.89 23.92 57.30
N LEU A 1113 0.30 24.18 56.13
CA LEU A 1113 0.99 24.15 54.83
C LEU A 1113 2.07 25.25 54.77
N ILE A 1114 3.31 24.86 54.48
CA ILE A 1114 4.38 25.82 54.18
C ILE A 1114 4.25 26.23 52.71
N PHE A 1115 3.77 27.45 52.47
CA PHE A 1115 4.00 28.13 51.19
C PHE A 1115 5.37 28.79 51.27
N LYS A 1116 6.34 28.19 50.60
CA LYS A 1116 7.60 28.88 50.32
C LYS A 1116 7.36 29.66 49.04
N ASP A 1117 7.15 30.97 49.15
CA ASP A 1117 7.35 31.89 48.02
C ASP A 1117 8.80 31.72 47.60
N GLY A 1118 8.97 31.23 46.38
CA GLY A 1118 10.26 30.92 45.79
C GLY A 1118 10.09 30.87 44.28
N ASP A 1119 10.30 32.04 43.68
CA ASP A 1119 10.87 32.28 42.35
C ASP A 1119 10.49 31.26 41.27
N ASP A 1120 9.30 31.41 40.70
CA ASP A 1120 9.15 31.21 39.27
C ASP A 1120 9.61 32.51 38.59
N GLU A 1121 10.88 32.55 38.19
CA GLU A 1121 11.36 33.43 37.13
C GLU A 1121 10.64 33.07 35.82
N ALA A 1122 9.38 33.50 35.70
CA ALA A 1122 8.93 34.04 34.45
C ALA A 1122 9.72 35.33 34.26
N MET A 1123 10.83 35.25 33.52
CA MET A 1123 11.47 36.44 32.97
C MET A 1123 10.41 37.16 32.13
N ASP A 1124 9.79 38.17 32.72
CA ASP A 1124 9.24 39.30 32.01
C ASP A 1124 10.38 39.85 31.15
N VAL A 1125 10.20 39.78 29.84
CA VAL A 1125 11.18 40.30 28.91
C VAL A 1125 10.97 41.81 28.87
N ASP A 1126 11.67 42.53 29.75
CA ASP A 1126 12.10 43.87 29.43
C ASP A 1126 13.06 43.75 28.25
N THR A 1127 12.54 43.98 27.04
CA THR A 1127 13.38 44.30 25.89
C THR A 1127 14.24 45.51 26.28
N PRO A 1128 15.59 45.41 26.31
CA PRO A 1128 16.39 46.61 26.42
C PRO A 1128 16.03 47.51 25.25
N GLN A 1129 15.59 48.73 25.55
CA GLN A 1129 15.21 49.77 24.60
C GLN A 1129 16.40 50.30 23.76
N ASN A 1130 17.51 49.55 23.73
CA ASN A 1130 18.71 49.84 22.96
C ASN A 1130 18.95 48.74 21.90
N GLY A 1131 18.35 48.92 20.73
CA GLY A 1131 19.12 49.09 19.50
C GLY A 1131 19.84 47.92 18.83
N GLU A 1132 19.99 46.73 19.41
CA GLU A 1132 20.68 45.60 18.75
C GLU A 1132 19.82 44.33 18.67
N GLU A 1133 19.30 44.04 17.47
CA GLU A 1133 18.61 42.79 17.16
C GLU A 1133 19.62 41.63 17.10
N THR A 1134 19.68 40.83 18.16
CA THR A 1134 20.46 39.59 18.17
C THR A 1134 19.73 38.51 17.36
N GLY A 1135 20.47 37.67 16.62
CA GLY A 1135 19.91 36.62 15.74
C GLY A 1135 19.12 35.53 16.47
N VAL A 1136 19.17 35.55 17.80
CA VAL A 1136 18.31 34.79 18.69
C VAL A 1136 16.84 35.14 18.47
N GLY A 1137 16.50 36.41 18.22
CA GLY A 1137 15.12 36.85 17.94
C GLY A 1137 14.52 36.21 16.69
N ALA A 1138 15.32 36.09 15.62
CA ALA A 1138 14.90 35.46 14.36
C ALA A 1138 14.68 33.95 14.49
N TYR A 1139 15.52 33.25 15.27
CA TYR A 1139 15.34 31.82 15.57
C TYR A 1139 14.11 31.58 16.46
N VAL A 1140 13.89 32.43 17.45
CA VAL A 1140 12.70 32.37 18.31
C VAL A 1140 11.43 32.64 17.51
N ALA A 1141 11.43 33.58 16.56
CA ALA A 1141 10.32 33.79 15.63
C ALA A 1141 10.08 32.57 14.72
N ALA A 1142 11.15 31.96 14.20
CA ALA A 1142 11.10 30.75 13.39
C ALA A 1142 10.61 29.50 14.16
N LEU A 1143 10.85 29.41 15.47
CA LEU A 1143 10.38 28.31 16.34
C LEU A 1143 9.00 28.56 16.96
N LYS A 1144 8.64 29.82 17.22
CA LYS A 1144 7.35 30.23 17.79
C LYS A 1144 6.28 30.50 16.72
N GLY A 1145 6.64 30.49 15.44
CA GLY A 1145 5.69 30.57 14.33
C GLY A 1145 4.55 29.57 14.47
N LYS A 1146 3.32 30.02 14.20
CA LYS A 1146 2.06 29.24 14.35
C LYS A 1146 2.07 27.89 13.61
N ASP A 1147 2.99 27.72 12.64
CA ASP A 1147 3.07 26.57 11.74
C ASP A 1147 4.17 25.53 12.06
N VAL A 1148 4.93 25.71 13.14
CA VAL A 1148 6.06 24.82 13.48
C VAL A 1148 5.57 23.58 14.26
N PRO A 1149 5.93 22.34 13.84
CA PRO A 1149 5.55 21.14 14.56
C PRO A 1149 6.31 21.01 15.90
N LYS A 1150 5.57 20.86 17.01
CA LYS A 1150 6.17 20.58 18.33
C LYS A 1150 6.32 19.07 18.55
N LYS A 1151 7.53 18.63 18.91
CA LYS A 1151 7.84 17.22 19.18
C LYS A 1151 7.35 16.84 20.58
N GLY A 1152 6.36 15.96 20.67
CA GLY A 1152 5.92 15.42 21.96
C GLY A 1152 6.89 14.38 22.53
N LEU A 1153 6.72 14.03 23.80
CA LEU A 1153 7.59 13.17 24.63
C LEU A 1153 7.81 11.71 24.13
N ARG A 1154 7.43 11.39 22.88
CA ARG A 1154 7.64 10.09 22.21
C ARG A 1154 8.08 10.24 20.75
N GLY A 1155 8.65 11.38 20.38
CA GLY A 1155 9.14 11.63 19.02
C GLY A 1155 8.04 11.80 17.96
N LYS A 1156 6.76 11.86 18.34
CA LYS A 1156 5.67 12.18 17.41
C LYS A 1156 5.49 13.70 17.33
N LEU A 1157 5.52 14.23 16.11
CA LEU A 1157 5.25 15.63 15.78
C LEU A 1157 3.75 15.90 15.97
N LYS A 1158 3.41 16.98 16.70
CA LYS A 1158 2.05 17.50 16.84
C LYS A 1158 1.95 18.84 16.11
N TRP A 1159 0.93 18.98 15.26
CA TRP A 1159 0.56 20.23 14.62
C TRP A 1159 -0.56 20.94 15.39
N SER A 1160 -0.52 22.27 15.40
CA SER A 1160 -1.56 23.13 15.93
C SER A 1160 -2.68 23.29 14.89
N ASN A 1161 -3.76 22.51 15.00
CA ASN A 1161 -4.97 22.69 14.18
C ASN A 1161 -5.92 23.74 14.79
N LYS A 1162 -5.50 25.00 14.89
CA LYS A 1162 -6.42 26.10 15.18
C LYS A 1162 -6.77 26.77 13.85
N LYS A 1163 -7.96 26.47 13.33
CA LYS A 1163 -8.57 27.21 12.22
C LYS A 1163 -8.81 28.66 12.70
N SER A 1164 -8.29 29.65 11.98
CA SER A 1164 -8.80 31.02 12.05
C SER A 1164 -10.18 31.02 11.40
N ASN A 1165 -11.13 31.66 12.06
CA ASN A 1165 -12.44 31.98 11.54
C ASN A 1165 -12.47 33.50 11.45
N ASP A 1166 -11.85 34.03 10.40
CA ASP A 1166 -12.04 35.41 9.98
C ASP A 1166 -12.37 35.38 8.50
N ASP A 1167 -13.62 35.69 8.20
CA ASP A 1167 -14.03 36.19 6.89
C ASP A 1167 -15.25 37.09 7.12
N PHE A 1168 -15.08 38.36 6.72
CA PHE A 1168 -16.04 39.46 6.53
C PHE A 1168 -16.70 40.11 7.76
N ASP A 1169 -16.30 41.35 8.07
CA ASP A 1169 -17.17 42.52 7.84
C ASP A 1169 -16.37 43.83 7.69
N ASP A 1170 -16.89 44.71 6.84
CA ASP A 1170 -16.32 45.96 6.35
C ASP A 1170 -16.89 47.16 7.13
N GLY A 1171 -16.09 48.23 7.24
CA GLY A 1171 -16.29 49.60 7.75
C GLY A 1171 -17.54 50.05 8.56
N ASP A 1172 -17.30 50.75 9.68
CA ASP A 1172 -17.67 52.18 9.83
C ASP A 1172 -16.92 52.86 11.01
N GLU A 1173 -16.70 54.17 10.89
CA GLU A 1173 -15.90 55.08 11.73
C GLU A 1173 -16.56 55.43 13.09
N GLY A 1174 -15.75 55.81 14.11
CA GLY A 1174 -16.26 56.55 15.28
C GLY A 1174 -15.41 56.50 16.56
N GLU A 1175 -14.87 57.66 16.93
CA GLU A 1175 -14.00 58.07 18.05
C GLU A 1175 -14.32 57.60 19.50
N ASP A 1176 -13.22 57.42 20.25
CA ASP A 1176 -12.91 57.84 21.64
C ASP A 1176 -13.52 57.24 22.94
N MET A 1177 -12.55 56.99 23.83
CA MET A 1177 -12.50 57.08 25.31
C MET A 1177 -12.62 55.84 26.20
N ASP A 1178 -11.48 55.57 26.86
CA ASP A 1178 -11.25 54.76 28.08
C ASP A 1178 -12.11 55.23 29.28
N VAL A 1179 -12.44 54.34 30.22
CA VAL A 1179 -11.99 54.36 31.65
C VAL A 1179 -12.41 53.05 32.33
N ASP A 1180 -11.43 52.49 33.06
CA ASP A 1180 -11.45 51.32 33.92
C ASP A 1180 -12.50 51.28 35.06
N ASP A 1181 -12.68 50.02 35.50
CA ASP A 1181 -12.80 49.55 36.88
C ASP A 1181 -14.18 49.24 37.52
N ALA A 1182 -14.29 47.93 37.77
CA ALA A 1182 -14.69 47.30 39.03
C ALA A 1182 -16.17 47.28 39.47
N ALA A 1183 -16.71 46.07 39.33
CA ALA A 1183 -17.34 45.28 40.41
C ALA A 1183 -18.74 45.68 40.93
N ALA A 1184 -19.71 44.88 40.49
CA ALA A 1184 -20.57 44.08 41.35
C ALA A 1184 -21.31 44.77 42.51
N ILE A 1185 -22.40 45.50 42.20
CA ILE A 1185 -23.58 45.60 43.10
C ILE A 1185 -24.86 45.63 42.25
N LYS A 1186 -25.48 44.46 42.03
CA LYS A 1186 -26.94 44.23 42.17
C LYS A 1186 -27.34 42.85 41.64
N ALA A 1187 -27.17 41.85 42.49
CA ALA A 1187 -28.18 40.81 42.57
C ALA A 1187 -29.42 41.40 43.27
N LYS A 1188 -30.60 41.07 42.73
CA LYS A 1188 -31.95 41.21 43.29
C LYS A 1188 -32.49 42.65 43.43
N ILE A 1189 -33.60 42.91 42.73
CA ILE A 1189 -34.91 43.35 43.28
C ILE A 1189 -35.85 43.62 42.09
N SER A 1190 -37.04 43.01 42.13
CA SER A 1190 -38.33 43.33 41.46
C SER A 1190 -38.33 44.23 40.20
N GLY A 1191 -39.05 43.95 39.12
CA GLY A 1191 -40.19 43.07 38.91
C GLY A 1191 -40.99 43.58 37.70
N GLY A 1192 -42.12 42.93 37.43
CA GLY A 1192 -43.28 43.60 36.83
C GLY A 1192 -43.42 43.60 35.30
N ARG A 1193 -44.16 42.60 34.82
CA ARG A 1193 -45.15 42.62 33.72
C ARG A 1193 -45.55 44.00 33.15
N SER A 1194 -45.62 44.09 31.81
CA SER A 1194 -46.79 44.50 30.99
C SER A 1194 -46.38 44.40 29.50
N ARG A 1195 -46.92 43.55 28.61
CA ARG A 1195 -48.29 43.36 28.07
C ARG A 1195 -48.71 44.41 27.03
N GLY A 1196 -49.00 43.91 25.82
CA GLY A 1196 -49.71 44.58 24.71
C GLY A 1196 -48.91 44.45 23.42
N GLY A 1197 -49.17 43.50 22.52
CA GLY A 1197 -50.36 43.40 21.65
C GLY A 1197 -49.92 43.82 20.23
N ARG A 1198 -50.32 43.26 19.10
CA ARG A 1198 -51.43 42.37 18.73
C ARG A 1198 -51.30 42.07 17.22
N GLY A 1199 -51.59 40.83 16.81
CA GLY A 1199 -52.03 40.44 15.45
C GLY A 1199 -50.93 40.18 14.41
N GLY A 1200 -50.95 39.11 13.61
CA GLY A 1200 -52.08 38.27 13.21
C GLY A 1200 -51.73 36.82 12.88
N PHE A 1201 -52.71 35.98 13.18
CA PHE A 1201 -53.00 34.63 12.69
C PHE A 1201 -52.91 34.54 11.15
N GLY A 1202 -52.65 33.41 10.49
CA GLY A 1202 -52.69 32.02 10.91
C GLY A 1202 -53.44 31.18 9.88
N ASP A 1203 -53.00 29.93 9.72
CA ASP A 1203 -53.80 28.71 9.48
C ASP A 1203 -53.61 27.94 8.15
N ARG A 1204 -53.56 26.60 8.36
CA ARG A 1204 -53.71 25.43 7.45
C ARG A 1204 -52.67 25.25 6.33
N GLY A 1205 -51.93 24.15 6.20
CA GLY A 1205 -52.05 22.80 6.77
C GLY A 1205 -52.80 21.84 5.84
N SER A 1206 -52.09 21.12 4.96
CA SER A 1206 -52.35 19.72 4.56
C SER A 1206 -51.31 19.30 3.50
N ARG A 1207 -50.37 18.39 3.77
CA ARG A 1207 -50.50 16.91 3.74
C ARG A 1207 -50.57 16.35 2.30
N GLY A 1208 -49.53 15.59 1.93
CA GLY A 1208 -49.68 14.48 0.99
C GLY A 1208 -48.58 14.30 -0.05
N GLY A 1209 -47.67 13.37 0.20
CA GLY A 1209 -47.52 12.25 -0.73
C GLY A 1209 -46.23 12.11 -1.55
N ARG A 1210 -45.38 11.19 -1.07
CA ARG A 1210 -44.69 10.10 -1.81
C ARG A 1210 -43.49 10.38 -2.72
N GLY A 1211 -42.40 9.68 -2.33
CA GLY A 1211 -41.45 8.99 -3.23
C GLY A 1211 -40.18 9.78 -3.52
N GLY A 1212 -38.95 9.36 -3.21
CA GLY A 1212 -38.46 8.02 -2.88
C GLY A 1212 -37.41 7.56 -3.90
N ARG A 1213 -36.15 7.98 -3.66
CA ARG A 1213 -34.84 7.30 -3.92
C ARG A 1213 -34.39 6.94 -5.36
N GLY A 1214 -33.12 7.30 -5.62
CA GLY A 1214 -32.15 6.32 -6.15
C GLY A 1214 -30.86 6.83 -6.82
N GLY A 1215 -29.75 6.90 -6.06
CA GLY A 1215 -28.47 6.25 -6.42
C GLY A 1215 -27.36 7.01 -7.17
N ARG A 1216 -26.18 7.20 -6.53
CA ARG A 1216 -24.93 6.40 -6.68
C ARG A 1216 -23.66 7.22 -6.37
N GLY A 1217 -22.81 6.68 -5.48
CA GLY A 1217 -21.50 7.23 -5.12
C GLY A 1217 -20.32 6.68 -5.94
N GLY A 1218 -19.22 7.45 -5.96
CA GLY A 1218 -17.88 7.06 -6.40
C GLY A 1218 -16.89 7.12 -5.23
N ARG A 1219 -16.08 6.07 -5.07
CA ARG A 1219 -15.11 5.87 -4.00
C ARG A 1219 -13.81 6.66 -4.24
N GLY A 1220 -13.36 7.42 -3.24
CA GLY A 1220 -11.98 7.88 -3.09
C GLY A 1220 -11.24 7.06 -2.03
N GLY A 1221 -10.12 6.45 -2.40
CA GLY A 1221 -9.25 5.69 -1.50
C GLY A 1221 -8.10 6.54 -0.97
N ARG A 1222 -7.97 6.62 0.36
CA ARG A 1222 -6.78 7.11 1.09
C ARG A 1222 -5.94 5.90 1.52
N GLY A 1223 -4.71 5.80 1.02
CA GLY A 1223 -3.68 4.85 1.46
C GLY A 1223 -2.42 5.59 1.92
N GLY A 1224 -1.81 5.12 3.01
CA GLY A 1224 -0.76 5.81 3.76
C GLY A 1224 0.64 5.77 3.14
N ILE A 1225 1.46 6.68 3.65
CA ILE A 1225 2.85 6.97 3.29
C ILE A 1225 3.77 5.81 3.72
N ALA A 1226 4.33 5.11 2.73
CA ALA A 1226 5.55 4.32 2.87
C ALA A 1226 6.50 4.78 1.76
N SER A 1227 7.60 5.37 2.18
CA SER A 1227 8.71 5.84 1.36
C SER A 1227 9.35 4.69 0.59
N GLY A 1228 9.15 4.68 -0.72
CA GLY A 1228 9.90 3.89 -1.69
C GLY A 1228 9.95 4.69 -2.98
N ARG A 1229 11.16 4.90 -3.52
CA ARG A 1229 11.40 5.52 -4.83
C ARG A 1229 10.45 4.88 -5.86
N ARG A 1230 9.49 5.65 -6.36
CA ARG A 1230 8.80 5.38 -7.63
C ARG A 1230 9.11 6.55 -8.53
N GLY A 1231 9.90 6.28 -9.56
CA GLY A 1231 10.27 7.23 -10.59
C GLY A 1231 9.02 7.80 -11.25
N LEU A 1232 8.97 9.11 -11.31
CA LEU A 1232 8.23 9.83 -12.33
C LEU A 1232 9.20 9.92 -13.52
N GLY A 1233 8.87 9.23 -14.61
CA GLY A 1233 9.72 9.14 -15.81
C GLY A 1233 9.75 7.79 -16.54
N GLU A 1234 8.83 6.85 -16.29
CA GLU A 1234 8.72 5.66 -17.15
C GLU A 1234 8.06 6.02 -18.51
N GLU A 1235 8.86 6.07 -19.57
CA GLU A 1235 8.35 5.82 -20.93
C GLU A 1235 7.62 4.47 -20.94
N LYS A 1236 6.37 4.44 -21.40
CA LYS A 1236 5.65 3.18 -21.66
C LYS A 1236 6.30 2.43 -22.82
N ARG A 1237 7.36 1.66 -22.55
CA ARG A 1237 7.93 0.73 -23.54
C ARG A 1237 7.06 -0.52 -23.66
N ARG A 1238 6.52 -0.75 -24.87
CA ARG A 1238 5.83 -1.98 -25.27
C ARG A 1238 6.83 -3.16 -25.20
N GLY A 1239 6.53 -4.20 -24.41
CA GLY A 1239 7.34 -5.42 -24.36
C GLY A 1239 7.38 -6.16 -25.71
N PRO A 1240 8.42 -6.97 -25.98
CA PRO A 1240 8.58 -7.65 -27.26
C PRO A 1240 7.54 -8.79 -27.40
N ALA A 1241 6.92 -8.86 -28.57
CA ALA A 1241 6.07 -9.96 -28.96
C ALA A 1241 6.90 -11.25 -29.11
N GLY A 1242 6.53 -12.30 -28.39
CA GLY A 1242 7.11 -13.63 -28.53
C GLY A 1242 6.87 -14.19 -29.93
N GLY A 1243 7.91 -14.14 -30.76
CA GLY A 1243 7.99 -14.82 -32.06
C GLY A 1243 8.77 -16.12 -31.91
N GLY A 1244 8.10 -17.24 -32.19
CA GLY A 1244 8.66 -18.58 -32.13
C GLY A 1244 9.83 -18.81 -33.10
N VAL A 1245 10.76 -19.63 -32.61
CA VAL A 1245 11.97 -20.11 -33.29
C VAL A 1245 11.64 -20.83 -34.60
N GLY A 1246 12.18 -20.33 -35.71
CA GLY A 1246 12.26 -21.05 -37.00
C GLY A 1246 13.65 -20.88 -37.61
N LYS A 1247 14.46 -21.94 -37.58
CA LYS A 1247 15.73 -22.05 -38.34
C LYS A 1247 15.46 -21.90 -39.85
N PRO A 1248 16.39 -21.32 -40.63
CA PRO A 1248 17.19 -22.21 -41.47
C PRO A 1248 18.68 -21.83 -41.64
N ARG A 1249 19.40 -22.83 -42.17
CA ARG A 1249 20.81 -22.93 -42.53
C ARG A 1249 21.31 -21.85 -43.51
N GLY A 1250 22.55 -21.41 -43.28
CA GLY A 1250 23.65 -21.65 -44.23
C GLY A 1250 24.12 -20.47 -45.10
N GLY A 1251 25.44 -20.20 -45.03
CA GLY A 1251 26.22 -19.82 -46.22
C GLY A 1251 26.99 -18.51 -46.18
N ARG A 1252 28.28 -18.61 -45.82
CA ARG A 1252 29.45 -17.83 -46.29
C ARG A 1252 29.18 -16.63 -47.23
N ARG A 1253 29.58 -15.44 -46.80
CA ARG A 1253 30.86 -14.80 -47.16
C ARG A 1253 31.13 -13.62 -46.26
#